data_AF-A0A9E4N7T1-F1
#
_entry.id   AF-A0A9E4N7T1-F1
#
_cell.length_a   1.000
_cell.length_b   1.000
_cell.length_c   1.000
_cell.angle_alpha   90.00
_cell.angle_beta   90.00
_cell.angle_gamma   90.00
#
_symmetry.space_group_name_H-M   'P 1'
#
loop_
_entity.id
_entity.type
_entity.pdbx_description
1 polymer ?
#
loop_
_entity_poly.entity_id
_entity_poly.type
_entity_poly.pdbx_seq_one_letter_code
_entity_poly.pdbx_strand_id
1 'polypeptide(L)'
;MRIHKCSQIALLCSLFYITASHAEVVFDGSIGSVASGTTRSGDFEISEVDGQLSGNNLFQSFQTLNVNSGESATFSHSTNGVQNIIGRVSGNTSTQIQGSVAVRQQLNGSQLPTSAVLWLINPNGIVIQDGAVFDANSSFRLSTANQIDFANGDAFYSHEVSRSSTLSVANPVAFGFLVDQSLPETVTPGGIEIQIDDPTDQNTPLFLSDMILVGSSVDGSQPGVRITGDQVGAFDPNSFFAPTDSSQIQAFRLGVYAMAAGDGLNLDSTSASPGLLTGSDIQILNSNILVTDSGLSLPSGLLLSGGAVTVENSFVQTQSNNATSDITIDAVQSVSLTNTALKTATVTTTEAGSLVISAAAISSNSSLLGSQVDNFGIPLGNSGDVTLQADQLLLQNSGVISIGTNTSANPGSVELDVGSGGAQLFDTSLSSVSNDTGAGGDIVIRAESDISFVSSAVGGSSIETNTAGAEQSGDIRITADGTIVFAGNHLLNTLTTAAGDAGDIEVSAENLVIAGDSRRTQLFSSSFGSGQAGTVNLDAANDLVAVSTDISSASDINGSAGSVEMAATNITLDDANLFTTTSSIDVTDSPAVISIQADNEIQVVSSLLQSNSRGAAPAGRIQLASGGSISLTNANIQSASTASGQAGDIVINAASDLLLQGEEALVLTNSSGSSDAGNIQFSADNIEILDDATLQTTSLGSGDAGTILMQGNRFYIRDSRIESASVNAGGGDIDIHSQEIILNGDTGNIVFLFADSFSSDAQGNGGSITLGDPGNPADVIVVRSSALSASANQGNGGRININSDSFIRDTGSVFLVTSQSGEAGALEINAPEQDISAAILELDVPMLDQSGLIQNVCDRSSDERSSLVLVP
;
A
#
# COMPACT_ATOMS: atom_id res chain seq x y z
N MET A 1 -80.45 -65.41 -34.79
CA MET A 1 -79.21 -65.98 -35.38
C MET A 1 -78.35 -64.82 -35.89
N ARG A 2 -77.07 -64.80 -35.51
CA ARG A 2 -75.93 -63.96 -35.97
C ARG A 2 -76.13 -62.59 -36.66
N ILE A 3 -75.69 -61.53 -35.96
CA ILE A 3 -74.70 -60.48 -36.33
C ILE A 3 -74.73 -59.84 -37.75
N HIS A 4 -75.04 -58.53 -37.82
CA HIS A 4 -74.38 -57.42 -38.57
C HIS A 4 -75.38 -56.22 -38.66
N LYS A 5 -75.03 -54.93 -38.61
CA LYS A 5 -73.81 -54.20 -38.21
C LYS A 5 -74.18 -52.74 -37.84
N CYS A 6 -73.44 -52.16 -36.91
CA CYS A 6 -73.43 -50.75 -36.50
C CYS A 6 -73.18 -49.71 -37.62
N SER A 7 -73.76 -48.51 -37.45
CA SER A 7 -73.10 -47.22 -37.75
C SER A 7 -73.82 -46.07 -37.02
N GLN A 8 -73.05 -45.19 -36.35
CA GLN A 8 -73.35 -43.80 -35.91
C GLN A 8 -74.66 -43.54 -35.09
N ILE A 9 -74.62 -42.91 -33.91
CA ILE A 9 -74.26 -41.49 -33.65
C ILE A 9 -73.79 -41.33 -32.18
N ALA A 10 -72.96 -40.32 -31.91
CA ALA A 10 -72.39 -40.01 -30.60
C ALA A 10 -73.31 -39.14 -29.70
N LEU A 11 -73.05 -39.11 -28.38
CA LEU A 11 -72.54 -37.95 -27.60
C LEU A 11 -72.86 -38.11 -26.09
N LEU A 12 -72.01 -37.51 -25.22
CA LEU A 12 -72.15 -37.35 -23.76
C LEU A 12 -72.08 -38.60 -22.85
N CYS A 13 -70.84 -38.96 -22.50
CA CYS A 13 -70.47 -39.43 -21.15
C CYS A 13 -68.99 -39.12 -20.89
N SER A 14 -68.68 -37.86 -20.59
CA SER A 14 -67.38 -37.45 -20.05
C SER A 14 -67.36 -37.72 -18.55
N LEU A 15 -66.45 -38.60 -18.11
CA LEU A 15 -66.21 -38.89 -16.71
C LEU A 15 -65.86 -37.60 -15.95
N PHE A 16 -66.55 -37.36 -14.84
CA PHE A 16 -66.02 -36.50 -13.78
C PHE A 16 -64.84 -37.24 -13.11
N TYR A 17 -63.62 -36.88 -13.50
CA TYR A 17 -62.49 -37.00 -12.58
C TYR A 17 -62.54 -35.82 -11.64
N ILE A 18 -62.99 -36.05 -10.41
CA ILE A 18 -62.82 -35.09 -9.32
C ILE A 18 -61.36 -35.21 -8.88
N THR A 19 -60.48 -34.38 -9.43
CA THR A 19 -59.23 -34.05 -8.74
C THR A 19 -59.61 -33.28 -7.49
N ALA A 20 -59.27 -33.80 -6.32
CA ALA A 20 -59.31 -32.99 -5.12
C ALA A 20 -58.32 -31.84 -5.31
N SER A 21 -58.82 -30.60 -5.34
CA SER A 21 -57.95 -29.44 -5.13
C SER A 21 -57.35 -29.60 -3.74
N HIS A 22 -56.02 -29.64 -3.68
CA HIS A 22 -55.33 -29.38 -2.43
C HIS A 22 -55.56 -27.90 -2.12
N ALA A 23 -55.87 -27.57 -0.88
CA ALA A 23 -56.08 -26.19 -0.49
C ALA A 23 -54.74 -25.47 -0.31
N GLU A 24 -54.61 -24.29 -0.91
CA GLU A 24 -53.34 -23.54 -0.97
C GLU A 24 -53.16 -22.64 0.26
N VAL A 25 -54.20 -21.87 0.62
CA VAL A 25 -54.33 -21.27 1.95
C VAL A 25 -55.49 -21.91 2.71
N VAL A 26 -55.22 -22.24 3.99
CA VAL A 26 -56.19 -22.81 4.94
C VAL A 26 -56.18 -21.94 6.20
N PHE A 27 -57.32 -21.34 6.55
CA PHE A 27 -57.44 -20.52 7.76
C PHE A 27 -57.58 -21.40 9.01
N ASP A 28 -56.89 -21.06 10.11
CA ASP A 28 -56.99 -21.82 11.36
C ASP A 28 -58.24 -21.46 12.19
N GLY A 29 -58.86 -20.30 11.92
CA GLY A 29 -60.02 -19.77 12.63
C GLY A 29 -59.72 -19.22 14.04
N SER A 30 -58.45 -18.97 14.37
CA SER A 30 -58.07 -18.39 15.68
C SER A 30 -58.10 -16.86 15.69
N ILE A 31 -57.98 -16.23 14.52
CA ILE A 31 -58.03 -14.77 14.31
C ILE A 31 -59.06 -14.43 13.23
N GLY A 32 -59.77 -13.32 13.43
CA GLY A 32 -60.73 -12.80 12.45
C GLY A 32 -62.08 -13.52 12.43
N SER A 33 -62.82 -13.36 11.33
CA SER A 33 -64.19 -13.89 11.19
C SER A 33 -64.28 -15.21 10.39
N VAL A 34 -63.16 -15.67 9.84
CA VAL A 34 -63.10 -16.85 8.97
C VAL A 34 -63.17 -18.13 9.80
N ALA A 35 -63.99 -19.09 9.35
CA ALA A 35 -64.10 -20.38 10.03
C ALA A 35 -62.83 -21.23 9.81
N SER A 36 -62.41 -21.94 10.86
CA SER A 36 -61.32 -22.93 10.80
C SER A 36 -61.54 -23.93 9.67
N GLY A 37 -60.51 -24.20 8.86
CA GLY A 37 -60.57 -25.07 7.69
C GLY A 37 -61.21 -24.44 6.44
N THR A 38 -61.47 -23.13 6.43
CA THR A 38 -61.82 -22.41 5.20
C THR A 38 -60.61 -22.36 4.27
N THR A 39 -60.84 -22.55 2.96
CA THR A 39 -59.78 -22.69 1.95
C THR A 39 -59.91 -21.67 0.83
N ARG A 40 -58.78 -21.17 0.29
CA ARG A 40 -58.73 -20.44 -0.99
C ARG A 40 -57.60 -20.98 -1.88
N SER A 41 -57.72 -20.69 -3.17
CA SER A 41 -56.85 -21.22 -4.23
C SER A 41 -56.90 -20.37 -5.51
N GLY A 42 -55.86 -20.41 -6.35
CA GLY A 42 -55.76 -19.67 -7.62
C GLY A 42 -55.32 -18.21 -7.41
N ASP A 43 -56.05 -17.26 -7.99
CA ASP A 43 -55.90 -15.83 -7.68
C ASP A 43 -56.78 -15.49 -6.47
N PHE A 44 -56.18 -15.43 -5.27
CA PHE A 44 -56.89 -15.21 -4.01
C PHE A 44 -56.48 -13.94 -3.25
N GLU A 45 -57.49 -13.21 -2.78
CA GLU A 45 -57.32 -12.09 -1.85
C GLU A 45 -57.40 -12.60 -0.40
N ILE A 46 -56.55 -12.08 0.49
CA ILE A 46 -56.61 -12.24 1.95
C ILE A 46 -56.83 -10.84 2.53
N SER A 47 -58.10 -10.53 2.81
CA SER A 47 -58.59 -9.19 3.05
C SER A 47 -58.68 -8.83 4.54
N GLU A 48 -58.96 -7.56 4.83
CA GLU A 48 -59.15 -7.05 6.19
C GLU A 48 -60.23 -7.80 7.00
N VAL A 49 -61.31 -8.26 6.34
CA VAL A 49 -62.40 -9.00 7.02
C VAL A 49 -62.01 -10.44 7.39
N ASP A 50 -60.92 -10.93 6.81
CA ASP A 50 -60.36 -12.24 7.12
C ASP A 50 -59.48 -12.22 8.38
N GLY A 51 -59.05 -11.02 8.80
CA GLY A 51 -58.24 -10.79 9.99
C GLY A 51 -58.97 -10.05 11.11
N GLN A 52 -58.19 -9.50 12.03
CA GLN A 52 -58.65 -8.64 13.12
C GLN A 52 -57.73 -7.44 13.29
N LEU A 53 -58.29 -6.23 13.21
CA LEU A 53 -57.56 -4.99 13.44
C LEU A 53 -57.32 -4.74 14.94
N SER A 54 -56.11 -4.26 15.27
CA SER A 54 -55.77 -3.66 16.56
C SER A 54 -54.83 -2.48 16.32
N GLY A 55 -55.33 -1.25 16.51
CA GLY A 55 -54.57 -0.03 16.17
C GLY A 55 -54.23 0.01 14.67
N ASN A 56 -52.95 0.14 14.35
CA ASN A 56 -52.44 0.18 12.97
C ASN A 56 -52.04 -1.22 12.43
N ASN A 57 -52.34 -2.29 13.18
CA ASN A 57 -51.96 -3.66 12.84
C ASN A 57 -53.20 -4.48 12.45
N LEU A 58 -53.11 -5.23 11.35
CA LEU A 58 -54.11 -6.21 10.90
C LEU A 58 -53.57 -7.62 11.15
N PHE A 59 -54.08 -8.31 12.17
CA PHE A 59 -53.66 -9.68 12.49
C PHE A 59 -54.43 -10.71 11.66
N GLN A 60 -53.74 -11.76 11.20
CA GLN A 60 -54.28 -12.88 10.41
C GLN A 60 -53.63 -14.19 10.87
N SER A 61 -54.29 -15.33 10.66
CA SER A 61 -53.79 -16.64 11.10
C SER A 61 -54.21 -17.78 10.18
N PHE A 62 -53.27 -18.67 9.90
CA PHE A 62 -53.39 -19.73 8.89
C PHE A 62 -52.97 -21.07 9.49
N GLN A 63 -53.70 -22.14 9.16
CA GLN A 63 -53.24 -23.51 9.38
C GLN A 63 -52.19 -23.89 8.33
N THR A 64 -52.37 -23.42 7.09
CA THR A 64 -51.43 -23.60 5.98
C THR A 64 -51.48 -22.36 5.10
N LEU A 65 -50.33 -21.90 4.61
CA LEU A 65 -50.22 -20.82 3.65
C LEU A 65 -49.14 -21.19 2.65
N ASN A 66 -49.57 -21.53 1.42
CA ASN A 66 -48.74 -21.75 0.24
C ASN A 66 -49.28 -20.91 -0.93
N VAL A 67 -48.43 -20.67 -1.92
CA VAL A 67 -48.78 -20.05 -3.21
C VAL A 67 -47.99 -20.79 -4.28
N ASN A 68 -48.60 -21.72 -5.02
CA ASN A 68 -47.89 -22.55 -6.00
C ASN A 68 -47.67 -21.80 -7.33
N SER A 69 -46.94 -22.44 -8.24
CA SER A 69 -46.68 -21.92 -9.59
C SER A 69 -47.98 -21.59 -10.34
N GLY A 70 -48.11 -20.34 -10.78
CA GLY A 70 -49.28 -19.84 -11.50
C GLY A 70 -50.45 -19.34 -10.63
N GLU A 71 -50.29 -19.29 -9.31
CA GLU A 71 -51.26 -18.73 -8.37
C GLU A 71 -50.86 -17.31 -7.93
N SER A 72 -51.78 -16.57 -7.28
CA SER A 72 -51.46 -15.29 -6.66
C SER A 72 -52.17 -15.06 -5.32
N ALA A 73 -51.44 -14.52 -4.34
CA ALA A 73 -51.92 -14.17 -3.01
C ALA A 73 -51.83 -12.65 -2.80
N THR A 74 -52.97 -11.98 -2.71
CA THR A 74 -53.03 -10.53 -2.43
C THR A 74 -53.50 -10.25 -1.01
N PHE A 75 -52.60 -9.81 -0.13
CA PHE A 75 -52.93 -9.34 1.21
C PHE A 75 -53.48 -7.91 1.12
N SER A 76 -54.71 -7.68 1.56
CA SER A 76 -55.36 -6.36 1.40
C SER A 76 -55.97 -5.78 2.67
N HIS A 77 -55.89 -4.44 2.77
CA HIS A 77 -56.53 -3.66 3.83
C HIS A 77 -57.39 -2.53 3.24
N SER A 78 -58.49 -2.20 3.91
CA SER A 78 -59.42 -1.13 3.51
C SER A 78 -59.40 0.07 4.46
N THR A 79 -59.02 -0.17 5.72
CA THR A 79 -58.84 0.86 6.74
C THR A 79 -57.61 1.71 6.43
N ASN A 80 -57.75 3.02 6.63
CA ASN A 80 -56.68 3.99 6.40
C ASN A 80 -55.76 4.06 7.63
N GLY A 81 -54.44 4.12 7.41
CA GLY A 81 -53.43 4.16 8.48
C GLY A 81 -52.95 2.79 9.00
N VAL A 82 -53.39 1.68 8.40
CA VAL A 82 -52.77 0.36 8.62
C VAL A 82 -51.30 0.42 8.17
N GLN A 83 -50.39 0.01 9.05
CA GLN A 83 -48.94 -0.01 8.81
C GLN A 83 -48.39 -1.43 8.71
N ASN A 84 -49.03 -2.39 9.38
CA ASN A 84 -48.58 -3.78 9.40
C ASN A 84 -49.75 -4.74 9.15
N ILE A 85 -49.58 -5.69 8.23
CA ILE A 85 -50.38 -6.91 8.16
C ILE A 85 -49.54 -8.01 8.80
N ILE A 86 -50.08 -8.74 9.78
CA ILE A 86 -49.33 -9.62 10.68
C ILE A 86 -49.95 -11.02 10.61
N GLY A 87 -49.34 -11.91 9.85
CA GLY A 87 -49.73 -13.31 9.67
C GLY A 87 -48.91 -14.27 10.53
N ARG A 88 -49.53 -15.36 10.97
CA ARG A 88 -48.85 -16.56 11.47
C ARG A 88 -49.34 -17.81 10.77
N VAL A 89 -48.45 -18.81 10.65
CA VAL A 89 -48.82 -20.20 10.35
C VAL A 89 -48.75 -21.01 11.64
N SER A 90 -49.90 -21.55 12.06
CA SER A 90 -50.11 -22.32 13.31
C SER A 90 -50.26 -23.84 13.07
N GLY A 91 -50.06 -24.29 11.82
CA GLY A 91 -49.97 -25.69 11.46
C GLY A 91 -48.53 -26.22 11.46
N ASN A 92 -48.37 -27.47 11.02
CA ASN A 92 -47.12 -28.25 11.13
C ASN A 92 -46.39 -28.39 9.78
N THR A 93 -46.48 -27.40 8.89
CA THR A 93 -45.93 -27.46 7.53
C THR A 93 -45.25 -26.16 7.16
N SER A 94 -44.10 -26.24 6.50
CA SER A 94 -43.42 -25.08 5.90
C SER A 94 -44.34 -24.35 4.92
N THR A 95 -44.15 -23.04 4.77
CA THR A 95 -44.80 -22.24 3.72
C THR A 95 -44.04 -22.39 2.42
N GLN A 96 -44.73 -22.69 1.31
CA GLN A 96 -44.16 -22.88 -0.02
C GLN A 96 -44.63 -21.76 -0.96
N ILE A 97 -43.71 -21.04 -1.61
CA ILE A 97 -44.01 -19.91 -2.49
C ILE A 97 -43.30 -20.09 -3.84
N GLN A 98 -44.08 -20.32 -4.88
CA GLN A 98 -43.74 -20.41 -6.31
C GLN A 98 -44.60 -19.45 -7.17
N GLY A 99 -45.59 -18.78 -6.57
CA GLY A 99 -46.52 -17.88 -7.24
C GLY A 99 -46.36 -16.41 -6.84
N SER A 100 -47.32 -15.58 -7.22
CA SER A 100 -47.24 -14.13 -6.99
C SER A 100 -47.74 -13.73 -5.59
N VAL A 101 -47.08 -12.79 -4.91
CA VAL A 101 -47.48 -12.27 -3.60
C VAL A 101 -47.48 -10.74 -3.59
N ALA A 102 -48.59 -10.13 -3.20
CA ALA A 102 -48.76 -8.66 -3.20
C ALA A 102 -49.40 -8.13 -1.90
N VAL A 103 -49.07 -6.90 -1.52
CA VAL A 103 -49.74 -6.16 -0.45
C VAL A 103 -50.42 -4.92 -1.05
N ARG A 104 -51.72 -4.75 -0.84
CA ARG A 104 -52.52 -3.71 -1.51
C ARG A 104 -53.50 -3.00 -0.58
N GLN A 105 -53.72 -1.70 -0.80
CA GLN A 105 -54.83 -0.98 -0.19
C GLN A 105 -56.07 -1.07 -1.09
N GLN A 106 -57.19 -1.55 -0.55
CA GLN A 106 -58.47 -1.69 -1.24
C GLN A 106 -59.31 -0.42 -1.02
N LEU A 107 -59.35 0.47 -2.01
CA LEU A 107 -60.05 1.76 -1.96
C LEU A 107 -61.10 1.86 -3.07
N ASN A 108 -62.37 2.01 -2.69
CA ASN A 108 -63.52 2.11 -3.62
C ASN A 108 -63.62 0.95 -4.64
N GLY A 109 -63.13 -0.25 -4.29
CA GLY A 109 -63.09 -1.41 -5.17
C GLY A 109 -61.90 -1.47 -6.13
N SER A 110 -60.90 -0.60 -5.94
CA SER A 110 -59.62 -0.67 -6.63
C SER A 110 -58.50 -1.01 -5.64
N GLN A 111 -57.68 -2.00 -5.99
CA GLN A 111 -56.44 -2.29 -5.29
C GLN A 111 -55.35 -1.30 -5.74
N LEU A 112 -54.72 -0.63 -4.78
CA LEU A 112 -53.65 0.35 -4.98
C LEU A 112 -52.37 -0.08 -4.22
N PRO A 113 -51.18 0.39 -4.63
CA PRO A 113 -49.97 0.30 -3.81
C PRO A 113 -50.19 0.83 -2.39
N THR A 114 -49.46 0.30 -1.42
CA THR A 114 -49.51 0.72 -0.02
C THR A 114 -48.13 0.65 0.61
N SER A 115 -47.90 1.42 1.67
CA SER A 115 -46.69 1.33 2.50
C SER A 115 -46.85 0.34 3.68
N ALA A 116 -47.96 -0.40 3.74
CA ALA A 116 -48.18 -1.41 4.77
C ALA A 116 -47.26 -2.62 4.54
N VAL A 117 -46.62 -3.09 5.61
CA VAL A 117 -45.64 -4.19 5.58
C VAL A 117 -46.32 -5.51 5.97
N LEU A 118 -46.12 -6.57 5.19
CA LEU A 118 -46.53 -7.92 5.57
C LEU A 118 -45.45 -8.59 6.45
N TRP A 119 -45.78 -8.82 7.71
CA TRP A 119 -45.02 -9.67 8.63
C TRP A 119 -45.63 -11.07 8.62
N LEU A 120 -44.82 -12.10 8.40
CA LEU A 120 -45.26 -13.50 8.40
C LEU A 120 -44.30 -14.38 9.20
N ILE A 121 -44.83 -15.14 10.17
CA ILE A 121 -44.08 -16.17 10.90
C ILE A 121 -44.56 -17.59 10.57
N ASN A 122 -43.63 -18.49 10.26
CA ASN A 122 -43.86 -19.94 10.21
C ASN A 122 -42.64 -20.71 10.75
N PRO A 123 -42.68 -21.24 11.99
CA PRO A 123 -41.56 -21.99 12.55
C PRO A 123 -41.14 -23.20 11.73
N ASN A 124 -42.05 -23.84 11.00
CA ASN A 124 -41.74 -25.05 10.22
C ASN A 124 -40.89 -24.78 8.97
N GLY A 125 -40.45 -23.54 8.74
CA GLY A 125 -39.69 -23.11 7.57
C GLY A 125 -40.53 -22.33 6.55
N ILE A 126 -39.84 -21.59 5.70
CA ILE A 126 -40.42 -20.87 4.55
C ILE A 126 -39.53 -21.19 3.35
N VAL A 127 -40.11 -21.75 2.28
CA VAL A 127 -39.41 -22.09 1.04
C VAL A 127 -39.96 -21.22 -0.08
N ILE A 128 -39.10 -20.41 -0.67
CA ILE A 128 -39.35 -19.62 -1.88
C ILE A 128 -38.66 -20.36 -3.02
N GLN A 129 -39.34 -20.57 -4.12
CA GLN A 129 -38.88 -21.41 -5.22
C GLN A 129 -39.00 -20.65 -6.55
N ASP A 130 -38.47 -21.23 -7.64
CA ASP A 130 -38.60 -20.67 -8.98
C ASP A 130 -40.05 -20.32 -9.35
N GLY A 131 -40.20 -19.24 -10.13
CA GLY A 131 -41.47 -18.66 -10.54
C GLY A 131 -42.15 -17.74 -9.52
N ALA A 132 -41.63 -17.61 -8.29
CA ALA A 132 -42.22 -16.72 -7.29
C ALA A 132 -42.05 -15.23 -7.67
N VAL A 133 -43.12 -14.45 -7.47
CA VAL A 133 -43.17 -13.02 -7.85
C VAL A 133 -43.71 -12.17 -6.72
N PHE A 134 -42.82 -11.55 -5.95
CA PHE A 134 -43.22 -10.55 -4.97
C PHE A 134 -43.42 -9.20 -5.66
N ASP A 135 -44.53 -8.53 -5.36
CA ASP A 135 -44.92 -7.27 -6.00
C ASP A 135 -44.02 -6.11 -5.57
N ALA A 136 -43.29 -5.52 -6.52
CA ALA A 136 -42.29 -4.46 -6.32
C ALA A 136 -42.79 -3.21 -5.55
N ASN A 137 -44.10 -3.06 -5.37
CA ASN A 137 -44.71 -1.97 -4.58
C ASN A 137 -45.11 -2.41 -3.16
N SER A 138 -44.61 -3.55 -2.68
CA SER A 138 -44.95 -4.18 -1.41
C SER A 138 -43.71 -4.47 -0.57
N SER A 139 -43.86 -4.43 0.76
CA SER A 139 -42.80 -4.73 1.74
C SER A 139 -43.12 -6.00 2.53
N PHE A 140 -42.13 -6.86 2.70
CA PHE A 140 -42.25 -8.19 3.31
C PHE A 140 -41.23 -8.39 4.43
N ARG A 141 -41.65 -9.05 5.51
CA ARG A 141 -40.82 -9.46 6.65
C ARG A 141 -41.20 -10.91 6.97
N LEU A 142 -40.40 -11.85 6.47
CA LEU A 142 -40.68 -13.29 6.55
C LEU A 142 -39.73 -13.92 7.58
N SER A 143 -40.27 -14.78 8.45
CA SER A 143 -39.46 -15.36 9.52
C SER A 143 -39.90 -16.76 9.96
N THR A 144 -38.94 -17.55 10.45
CA THR A 144 -39.20 -18.84 11.11
C THR A 144 -39.29 -18.71 12.64
N ALA A 145 -39.48 -17.48 13.13
CA ALA A 145 -39.66 -17.17 14.53
C ALA A 145 -40.91 -17.80 15.16
N ASN A 146 -40.84 -18.00 16.47
CA ASN A 146 -41.96 -18.52 17.25
C ASN A 146 -42.96 -17.42 17.59
N GLN A 147 -42.51 -16.17 17.67
CA GLN A 147 -43.34 -14.99 17.96
C GLN A 147 -42.89 -13.74 17.19
N ILE A 148 -43.79 -12.75 17.14
CA ILE A 148 -43.47 -11.35 16.86
C ILE A 148 -43.63 -10.55 18.15
N ASP A 149 -42.61 -9.77 18.51
CA ASP A 149 -42.58 -8.91 19.68
C ASP A 149 -42.92 -7.46 19.32
N PHE A 150 -43.64 -6.78 20.22
CA PHE A 150 -44.16 -5.43 20.03
C PHE A 150 -43.53 -4.42 20.99
N ALA A 151 -43.48 -3.14 20.58
CA ALA A 151 -42.77 -2.08 21.31
C ALA A 151 -43.24 -1.85 22.77
N ASN A 152 -44.43 -2.34 23.15
CA ASN A 152 -44.98 -2.24 24.50
C ASN A 152 -44.78 -3.52 25.36
N GLY A 153 -44.11 -4.54 24.83
CA GLY A 153 -43.89 -5.83 25.50
C GLY A 153 -44.98 -6.87 25.28
N ASP A 154 -45.98 -6.61 24.42
CA ASP A 154 -46.88 -7.65 23.93
C ASP A 154 -46.14 -8.60 22.96
N ALA A 155 -46.68 -9.81 22.78
CA ALA A 155 -46.18 -10.79 21.80
C ALA A 155 -47.32 -11.51 21.08
N PHE A 156 -47.09 -11.88 19.81
CA PHE A 156 -47.98 -12.66 18.96
C PHE A 156 -47.29 -13.96 18.53
N TYR A 157 -47.76 -15.09 19.05
CA TYR A 157 -47.15 -16.41 18.91
C TYR A 157 -47.67 -17.16 17.68
N SER A 158 -46.80 -17.93 17.02
CA SER A 158 -47.19 -18.94 16.01
C SER A 158 -48.09 -20.03 16.60
N HIS A 159 -47.79 -20.50 17.81
CA HIS A 159 -48.50 -21.60 18.48
C HIS A 159 -48.83 -21.23 19.93
N GLU A 160 -50.11 -21.37 20.31
CA GLU A 160 -50.61 -21.00 21.65
C GLU A 160 -50.67 -22.21 22.60
N VAL A 161 -49.53 -22.91 22.78
CA VAL A 161 -49.46 -24.13 23.62
C VAL A 161 -49.35 -23.79 25.11
N SER A 162 -48.39 -22.93 25.46
CA SER A 162 -48.05 -22.56 26.85
C SER A 162 -48.11 -21.06 27.12
N ARG A 163 -48.34 -20.24 26.08
CA ARG A 163 -48.58 -18.79 26.11
C ARG A 163 -49.71 -18.47 25.13
N SER A 164 -50.40 -17.35 25.33
CA SER A 164 -51.47 -16.87 24.44
C SER A 164 -51.08 -15.55 23.78
N SER A 165 -51.50 -15.37 22.53
CA SER A 165 -51.19 -14.16 21.75
C SER A 165 -51.94 -12.93 22.25
N THR A 166 -51.28 -11.77 22.21
CA THR A 166 -51.91 -10.47 22.45
C THR A 166 -51.92 -9.66 21.15
N LEU A 167 -53.12 -9.20 20.74
CA LEU A 167 -53.28 -8.40 19.52
C LEU A 167 -52.90 -6.94 19.79
N SER A 168 -51.59 -6.66 19.76
CA SER A 168 -51.06 -5.36 20.16
C SER A 168 -51.47 -4.21 19.25
N VAL A 169 -51.63 -3.02 19.84
CA VAL A 169 -51.77 -1.74 19.13
C VAL A 169 -50.42 -1.06 18.87
N ALA A 170 -49.33 -1.54 19.49
CA ALA A 170 -47.99 -1.03 19.29
C ALA A 170 -47.38 -1.57 17.99
N ASN A 171 -46.31 -0.97 17.47
CA ASN A 171 -45.65 -1.49 16.28
C ASN A 171 -44.86 -2.77 16.61
N PRO A 172 -44.75 -3.74 15.68
CA PRO A 172 -43.75 -4.80 15.73
C PRO A 172 -42.35 -4.20 15.85
N VAL A 173 -41.47 -4.85 16.63
CA VAL A 173 -40.08 -4.42 16.81
C VAL A 173 -39.05 -5.53 16.59
N ALA A 174 -39.43 -6.79 16.83
CA ALA A 174 -38.52 -7.92 16.67
C ALA A 174 -39.26 -9.23 16.35
N PHE A 175 -38.50 -10.17 15.82
CA PHE A 175 -38.87 -11.58 15.75
C PHE A 175 -38.27 -12.32 16.95
N GLY A 176 -39.08 -13.12 17.65
CA GLY A 176 -38.66 -13.84 18.85
C GLY A 176 -38.48 -15.33 18.61
N PHE A 177 -37.28 -15.80 18.87
CA PHE A 177 -36.86 -17.20 18.83
C PHE A 177 -36.62 -17.66 20.27
N LEU A 178 -37.63 -18.29 20.87
CA LEU A 178 -37.69 -18.47 22.31
C LEU A 178 -37.15 -19.83 22.74
N VAL A 179 -36.07 -19.80 23.54
CA VAL A 179 -35.48 -20.97 24.21
C VAL A 179 -36.44 -21.64 25.21
N ASP A 180 -37.59 -21.01 25.52
CA ASP A 180 -38.53 -21.44 26.55
C ASP A 180 -39.98 -21.69 26.07
N GLN A 181 -40.24 -21.67 24.76
CA GLN A 181 -41.52 -22.17 24.22
C GLN A 181 -41.45 -23.65 23.84
N SER A 182 -42.33 -24.43 24.47
CA SER A 182 -42.68 -25.77 24.02
C SER A 182 -43.50 -25.70 22.72
N LEU A 183 -42.83 -25.77 21.57
CA LEU A 183 -43.48 -26.11 20.30
C LEU A 183 -44.10 -27.52 20.38
N PRO A 184 -45.14 -27.82 19.59
CA PRO A 184 -45.62 -29.20 19.44
C PRO A 184 -44.49 -30.13 18.95
N GLU A 185 -44.45 -31.39 19.39
CA GLU A 185 -43.41 -32.37 18.99
C GLU A 185 -43.29 -32.58 17.46
N THR A 186 -44.31 -32.18 16.70
CA THR A 186 -44.38 -32.24 15.23
C THR A 186 -43.83 -30.99 14.53
N VAL A 187 -43.46 -29.95 15.27
CA VAL A 187 -42.91 -28.69 14.73
C VAL A 187 -41.41 -28.66 15.02
N THR A 188 -40.62 -28.99 14.01
CA THR A 188 -39.16 -28.80 14.01
C THR A 188 -38.85 -27.46 13.35
N PRO A 189 -38.22 -26.49 14.06
CA PRO A 189 -37.81 -25.23 13.44
C PRO A 189 -36.94 -25.45 12.19
N GLY A 190 -37.47 -25.05 11.04
CA GLY A 190 -36.76 -25.09 9.76
C GLY A 190 -36.26 -23.71 9.38
N GLY A 191 -35.21 -23.65 8.55
CA GLY A 191 -34.71 -22.39 7.99
C GLY A 191 -35.66 -21.77 6.97
N ILE A 192 -35.27 -20.59 6.47
CA ILE A 192 -35.83 -20.03 5.23
C ILE A 192 -34.95 -20.52 4.08
N GLU A 193 -35.55 -21.03 3.01
CA GLU A 193 -34.81 -21.51 1.83
C GLU A 193 -35.30 -20.80 0.57
N ILE A 194 -34.37 -20.29 -0.24
CA ILE A 194 -34.62 -19.84 -1.61
C ILE A 194 -34.01 -20.87 -2.57
N GLN A 195 -34.84 -21.52 -3.37
CA GLN A 195 -34.46 -22.49 -4.41
C GLN A 195 -34.57 -21.86 -5.80
N ILE A 196 -33.45 -21.76 -6.51
CA ILE A 196 -33.32 -21.22 -7.87
C ILE A 196 -32.89 -22.36 -8.81
N ASP A 197 -33.73 -23.40 -8.88
CA ASP A 197 -33.52 -24.51 -9.80
C ASP A 197 -34.15 -24.17 -11.16
N ASP A 198 -33.33 -23.75 -12.15
CA ASP A 198 -33.72 -23.78 -13.59
C ASP A 198 -33.14 -25.03 -14.26
N PRO A 199 -33.82 -26.19 -14.21
CA PRO A 199 -33.38 -27.40 -14.90
C PRO A 199 -33.61 -27.36 -16.43
N THR A 200 -33.87 -26.19 -17.02
CA THR A 200 -34.35 -26.04 -18.41
C THR A 200 -33.67 -24.98 -19.28
N ASP A 201 -32.74 -24.17 -18.76
CA ASP A 201 -32.18 -22.99 -19.46
C ASP A 201 -33.30 -22.08 -20.03
N GLN A 202 -34.38 -21.85 -19.27
CA GLN A 202 -35.50 -21.01 -19.69
C GLN A 202 -35.53 -19.63 -19.00
N ASN A 203 -34.66 -19.38 -18.02
CA ASN A 203 -34.52 -18.11 -17.31
C ASN A 203 -35.87 -17.60 -16.77
N THR A 204 -36.63 -18.44 -16.09
CA THR A 204 -37.79 -17.97 -15.29
C THR A 204 -37.28 -17.04 -14.18
N PRO A 205 -37.69 -15.76 -14.16
CA PRO A 205 -37.12 -14.79 -13.21
C PRO A 205 -37.80 -14.88 -11.84
N LEU A 206 -37.01 -15.12 -10.80
CA LEU A 206 -37.41 -14.90 -9.41
C LEU A 206 -37.45 -13.39 -9.12
N PHE A 207 -38.64 -12.82 -8.92
CA PHE A 207 -38.78 -11.40 -8.61
C PHE A 207 -39.01 -11.18 -7.12
N LEU A 208 -38.01 -10.62 -6.43
CA LEU A 208 -38.08 -10.25 -5.02
C LEU A 208 -38.25 -8.73 -4.86
N SER A 209 -38.94 -8.32 -3.80
CA SER A 209 -39.24 -6.91 -3.46
C SER A 209 -38.51 -6.49 -2.18
N ASP A 210 -38.89 -5.38 -1.52
CA ASP A 210 -38.35 -5.05 -0.17
C ASP A 210 -38.64 -6.19 0.81
N MET A 211 -37.62 -6.99 1.14
CA MET A 211 -37.78 -8.25 1.84
C MET A 211 -36.70 -8.43 2.91
N ILE A 212 -37.13 -8.66 4.15
CA ILE A 212 -36.25 -9.12 5.22
C ILE A 212 -36.59 -10.57 5.54
N LEU A 213 -35.56 -11.41 5.57
CA LEU A 213 -35.60 -12.82 5.90
C LEU A 213 -34.89 -13.05 7.23
N VAL A 214 -35.60 -13.60 8.21
CA VAL A 214 -35.08 -13.80 9.56
C VAL A 214 -35.32 -15.25 9.99
N GLY A 215 -34.27 -16.06 10.03
CA GLY A 215 -34.41 -17.51 10.16
C GLY A 215 -33.49 -18.15 11.20
N SER A 216 -33.96 -19.28 11.72
CA SER A 216 -33.22 -20.21 12.57
C SER A 216 -33.56 -21.64 12.19
N SER A 217 -32.65 -22.59 12.38
CA SER A 217 -32.90 -24.01 12.19
C SER A 217 -32.53 -24.81 13.44
N VAL A 218 -33.25 -25.90 13.73
CA VAL A 218 -32.76 -26.92 14.71
C VAL A 218 -32.04 -28.09 14.02
N ASP A 219 -32.11 -28.17 12.70
CA ASP A 219 -31.31 -29.08 11.89
C ASP A 219 -30.02 -28.37 11.49
N GLY A 220 -28.90 -28.72 12.12
CA GLY A 220 -27.59 -28.14 11.83
C GLY A 220 -27.03 -28.45 10.42
N SER A 221 -27.77 -29.20 9.59
CA SER A 221 -27.48 -29.32 8.14
C SER A 221 -28.21 -28.28 7.27
N GLN A 222 -29.12 -27.51 7.87
CA GLN A 222 -29.84 -26.41 7.22
C GLN A 222 -29.53 -25.10 7.96
N PRO A 223 -28.96 -24.07 7.31
CA PRO A 223 -28.73 -22.77 7.94
C PRO A 223 -30.06 -22.08 8.28
N GLY A 224 -30.01 -21.05 9.14
CA GLY A 224 -31.19 -20.23 9.44
C GLY A 224 -31.82 -19.62 8.19
N VAL A 225 -31.00 -19.18 7.23
CA VAL A 225 -31.41 -18.84 5.86
C VAL A 225 -30.46 -19.50 4.87
N ARG A 226 -31.01 -20.17 3.85
CA ARG A 226 -30.31 -20.87 2.75
C ARG A 226 -30.72 -20.27 1.41
N ILE A 227 -29.77 -20.15 0.48
CA ILE A 227 -30.06 -19.92 -0.95
C ILE A 227 -29.28 -20.99 -1.73
N THR A 228 -29.94 -21.65 -2.68
CA THR A 228 -29.37 -22.72 -3.53
C THR A 228 -29.94 -22.65 -4.94
N GLY A 229 -29.15 -22.98 -5.96
CA GLY A 229 -29.65 -23.08 -7.34
C GLY A 229 -28.55 -23.11 -8.39
N ASP A 230 -28.94 -23.22 -9.66
CA ASP A 230 -28.03 -23.07 -10.79
C ASP A 230 -27.83 -21.58 -11.10
N GLN A 231 -26.57 -21.15 -11.21
CA GLN A 231 -26.14 -19.80 -11.57
C GLN A 231 -25.06 -19.84 -12.67
N VAL A 232 -24.85 -21.00 -13.32
CA VAL A 232 -23.72 -21.27 -14.22
C VAL A 232 -23.98 -20.69 -15.61
N GLY A 233 -23.85 -19.37 -15.71
CA GLY A 233 -24.13 -18.63 -16.95
C GLY A 233 -23.31 -17.36 -17.19
N ALA A 234 -22.20 -17.12 -16.48
CA ALA A 234 -21.56 -15.79 -16.51
C ALA A 234 -20.02 -15.70 -16.58
N PHE A 235 -19.23 -16.77 -16.44
CA PHE A 235 -17.75 -16.64 -16.32
C PHE A 235 -16.94 -17.53 -17.29
N ASP A 236 -16.77 -17.02 -18.52
CA ASP A 236 -15.55 -17.26 -19.32
C ASP A 236 -14.76 -15.94 -19.41
N PRO A 237 -13.66 -15.79 -18.67
CA PRO A 237 -12.85 -14.56 -18.67
C PRO A 237 -12.09 -14.29 -19.98
N ASN A 238 -12.27 -15.11 -21.03
CA ASN A 238 -11.65 -14.92 -22.35
C ASN A 238 -12.66 -14.70 -23.49
N SER A 239 -13.97 -14.65 -23.23
CA SER A 239 -14.96 -14.52 -24.31
C SER A 239 -15.16 -13.06 -24.76
N PHE A 240 -14.90 -12.78 -26.04
CA PHE A 240 -15.10 -11.45 -26.64
C PHE A 240 -16.59 -11.12 -26.98
N PHE A 241 -17.52 -11.94 -26.47
CA PHE A 241 -18.97 -11.83 -26.62
C PHE A 241 -19.67 -12.56 -25.47
N ALA A 242 -20.07 -11.82 -24.42
CA ALA A 242 -21.13 -12.24 -23.49
C ALA A 242 -22.30 -11.23 -23.58
N PRO A 243 -23.57 -11.67 -23.54
CA PRO A 243 -24.57 -11.10 -24.44
C PRO A 243 -25.49 -10.04 -23.83
N THR A 244 -26.26 -9.39 -24.71
CA THR A 244 -27.23 -8.33 -24.41
C THR A 244 -28.53 -8.83 -23.75
N ASP A 245 -28.48 -9.65 -22.69
CA ASP A 245 -29.66 -10.02 -21.91
C ASP A 245 -29.38 -10.02 -20.40
N SER A 246 -29.54 -8.84 -19.80
CA SER A 246 -29.26 -8.51 -18.40
C SER A 246 -30.54 -8.63 -17.56
N SER A 247 -31.05 -9.85 -17.38
CA SER A 247 -32.40 -10.09 -16.85
C SER A 247 -32.52 -11.03 -15.64
N GLN A 248 -31.41 -11.50 -15.06
CA GLN A 248 -31.39 -12.36 -13.87
C GLN A 248 -30.75 -11.61 -12.68
N ILE A 249 -31.50 -11.50 -11.58
CA ILE A 249 -31.26 -10.64 -10.39
C ILE A 249 -31.27 -9.13 -10.70
N GLN A 250 -32.45 -8.50 -10.64
CA GLN A 250 -32.54 -7.06 -10.43
C GLN A 250 -32.36 -6.74 -8.94
N ALA A 251 -31.56 -5.72 -8.63
CA ALA A 251 -31.18 -5.38 -7.27
C ALA A 251 -32.39 -5.02 -6.38
N PHE A 252 -32.45 -5.61 -5.19
CA PHE A 252 -33.45 -5.33 -4.17
C PHE A 252 -32.78 -5.27 -2.79
N ARG A 253 -33.44 -4.64 -1.80
CA ARG A 253 -32.97 -4.68 -0.41
C ARG A 253 -33.27 -6.05 0.19
N LEU A 254 -32.30 -6.96 0.13
CA LEU A 254 -32.31 -8.22 0.86
C LEU A 254 -31.63 -8.03 2.23
N GLY A 255 -32.40 -8.12 3.31
CA GLY A 255 -31.83 -8.23 4.66
C GLY A 255 -31.86 -9.69 5.13
N VAL A 256 -30.70 -10.32 5.33
CA VAL A 256 -30.60 -11.71 5.82
C VAL A 256 -30.06 -11.74 7.25
N TYR A 257 -30.79 -12.39 8.16
CA TYR A 257 -30.39 -12.51 9.56
C TYR A 257 -30.53 -13.96 10.04
N ALA A 258 -29.43 -14.57 10.51
CA ALA A 258 -29.40 -15.86 11.21
C ALA A 258 -29.29 -15.61 12.73
N MET A 259 -30.04 -16.37 13.56
CA MET A 259 -30.32 -15.94 14.94
C MET A 259 -29.98 -16.92 16.08
N ALA A 260 -29.46 -18.13 15.81
CA ALA A 260 -29.03 -19.06 16.86
C ALA A 260 -27.50 -19.25 16.92
N ALA A 261 -26.97 -19.51 18.11
CA ALA A 261 -25.54 -19.72 18.33
C ALA A 261 -25.10 -21.06 17.72
N GLY A 262 -24.41 -21.00 16.57
CA GLY A 262 -24.02 -22.15 15.76
C GLY A 262 -24.72 -22.24 14.40
N ASP A 263 -25.72 -21.38 14.13
CA ASP A 263 -26.35 -21.26 12.80
C ASP A 263 -25.51 -20.33 11.92
N GLY A 264 -25.01 -20.85 10.80
CA GLY A 264 -24.35 -20.05 9.76
C GLY A 264 -25.33 -19.46 8.74
N LEU A 265 -24.88 -18.49 7.96
CA LEU A 265 -25.46 -18.14 6.66
C LEU A 265 -24.70 -18.92 5.59
N ASN A 266 -25.32 -20.00 5.06
CA ASN A 266 -24.74 -20.74 3.95
C ASN A 266 -25.39 -20.32 2.63
N LEU A 267 -24.64 -19.55 1.85
CA LEU A 267 -24.96 -19.16 0.49
C LEU A 267 -24.21 -20.13 -0.43
N ASP A 268 -24.80 -21.32 -0.60
CA ASP A 268 -24.29 -22.44 -1.39
C ASP A 268 -24.93 -22.43 -2.79
N SER A 269 -24.49 -21.45 -3.58
CA SER A 269 -23.87 -21.86 -4.82
C SER A 269 -22.37 -21.95 -4.55
N THR A 270 -21.57 -22.37 -5.51
CA THR A 270 -20.20 -21.89 -5.59
C THR A 270 -20.26 -20.34 -5.47
N SER A 271 -19.93 -19.79 -4.27
CA SER A 271 -19.93 -18.50 -3.44
C SER A 271 -21.15 -17.61 -3.07
N ALA A 272 -20.87 -16.78 -2.05
CA ALA A 272 -21.62 -15.74 -1.38
C ALA A 272 -20.89 -14.37 -1.51
N SER A 273 -21.01 -13.31 -0.69
CA SER A 273 -22.14 -12.74 0.09
C SER A 273 -22.11 -11.20 -0.10
N PRO A 274 -21.55 -10.39 0.83
CA PRO A 274 -22.14 -9.86 2.07
C PRO A 274 -23.69 -9.87 2.24
N GLY A 275 -24.31 -9.59 3.40
CA GLY A 275 -23.86 -9.25 4.78
C GLY A 275 -25.08 -8.82 5.65
N LEU A 276 -25.05 -8.30 6.89
CA LEU A 276 -24.00 -7.88 7.85
C LEU A 276 -24.45 -8.20 9.31
N LEU A 277 -23.55 -8.69 10.18
CA LEU A 277 -23.82 -9.16 11.56
C LEU A 277 -22.56 -9.17 12.47
N THR A 278 -22.50 -8.40 13.57
CA THR A 278 -21.48 -8.67 14.60
C THR A 278 -21.83 -9.94 15.39
N GLY A 279 -21.06 -11.03 15.19
CA GLY A 279 -21.08 -12.22 16.07
C GLY A 279 -21.19 -13.60 15.41
N SER A 280 -21.52 -13.72 14.12
CA SER A 280 -21.59 -15.00 13.39
C SER A 280 -20.64 -14.99 12.20
N ASP A 281 -20.02 -16.12 11.87
CA ASP A 281 -19.08 -16.18 10.74
C ASP A 281 -19.81 -16.19 9.39
N ILE A 282 -19.23 -15.56 8.37
CA ILE A 282 -19.71 -15.59 6.98
C ILE A 282 -18.65 -16.25 6.09
N GLN A 283 -19.10 -17.10 5.17
CA GLN A 283 -18.23 -17.76 4.19
C GLN A 283 -18.72 -17.49 2.76
N ILE A 284 -17.75 -17.31 1.86
CA ILE A 284 -17.89 -16.92 0.47
C ILE A 284 -16.97 -17.85 -0.34
N LEU A 285 -17.50 -18.91 -0.97
CA LEU A 285 -16.67 -19.99 -1.58
C LEU A 285 -17.04 -20.34 -3.04
N ASN A 286 -16.33 -19.82 -4.07
CA ASN A 286 -16.42 -20.11 -5.54
C ASN A 286 -17.44 -19.38 -6.53
N SER A 287 -18.04 -18.20 -6.27
CA SER A 287 -19.10 -17.52 -7.09
C SER A 287 -18.63 -16.19 -7.63
N ASN A 288 -19.57 -15.54 -8.30
CA ASN A 288 -19.44 -14.21 -8.80
C ASN A 288 -20.66 -13.41 -8.35
N ILE A 289 -20.47 -12.48 -7.43
CA ILE A 289 -21.50 -11.55 -6.98
C ILE A 289 -21.28 -10.20 -7.66
N LEU A 290 -22.35 -9.68 -8.24
CA LEU A 290 -22.41 -8.36 -8.85
C LEU A 290 -23.58 -7.57 -8.24
N VAL A 291 -23.28 -6.42 -7.64
CA VAL A 291 -24.28 -5.49 -7.08
C VAL A 291 -24.27 -4.22 -7.92
N THR A 292 -25.42 -3.83 -8.49
CA THR A 292 -25.52 -2.64 -9.37
C THR A 292 -26.69 -1.75 -8.96
N ASP A 293 -26.55 -0.42 -9.11
CA ASP A 293 -27.70 0.46 -8.91
C ASP A 293 -28.67 0.44 -10.10
N SER A 294 -29.97 0.55 -9.79
CA SER A 294 -31.07 0.41 -10.75
C SER A 294 -31.89 1.72 -10.88
N GLY A 295 -31.28 2.75 -11.46
CA GLY A 295 -32.01 3.89 -12.08
C GLY A 295 -32.77 4.85 -11.16
N LEU A 296 -32.72 4.64 -9.84
CA LEU A 296 -33.17 5.58 -8.81
C LEU A 296 -31.95 6.00 -7.99
N SER A 297 -31.82 7.30 -7.69
CA SER A 297 -30.61 7.92 -7.14
C SER A 297 -30.36 7.63 -5.65
N LEU A 298 -30.41 6.35 -5.25
CA LEU A 298 -30.05 5.86 -3.93
C LEU A 298 -28.81 4.97 -4.09
N PRO A 299 -27.78 5.12 -3.23
CA PRO A 299 -26.63 4.22 -3.28
C PRO A 299 -27.07 2.78 -3.00
N SER A 300 -26.65 1.87 -3.87
CA SER A 300 -26.53 0.44 -3.56
C SER A 300 -25.19 0.19 -2.86
N GLY A 301 -24.99 -0.99 -2.29
CA GLY A 301 -23.75 -1.30 -1.60
C GLY A 301 -23.80 -2.70 -1.00
N LEU A 302 -22.63 -3.21 -0.65
CA LEU A 302 -22.44 -4.59 -0.27
C LEU A 302 -21.64 -4.62 1.05
N LEU A 303 -22.38 -4.67 2.15
CA LEU A 303 -21.94 -4.35 3.49
C LEU A 303 -21.93 -5.61 4.36
N LEU A 304 -20.75 -6.07 4.76
CA LEU A 304 -20.52 -7.23 5.62
C LEU A 304 -20.18 -6.82 7.04
N SER A 305 -20.56 -7.70 7.95
CA SER A 305 -19.97 -7.85 9.27
C SER A 305 -20.19 -9.29 9.71
N GLY A 306 -19.24 -9.82 10.47
CA GLY A 306 -19.25 -11.19 10.97
C GLY A 306 -18.53 -11.32 12.30
N GLY A 307 -18.42 -12.54 12.81
CA GLY A 307 -17.30 -12.96 13.65
C GLY A 307 -16.05 -12.99 12.78
N ALA A 308 -15.89 -14.06 12.00
CA ALA A 308 -14.98 -14.15 10.88
C ALA A 308 -15.68 -13.98 9.52
N VAL A 309 -14.93 -13.57 8.51
CA VAL A 309 -15.35 -13.51 7.10
C VAL A 309 -14.32 -14.27 6.27
N THR A 310 -14.75 -15.30 5.54
CA THR A 310 -13.88 -16.09 4.66
C THR A 310 -14.32 -15.94 3.21
N VAL A 311 -13.37 -15.69 2.32
CA VAL A 311 -13.58 -15.41 0.89
C VAL A 311 -12.58 -16.20 0.07
N GLU A 312 -13.05 -17.20 -0.65
CA GLU A 312 -12.22 -18.18 -1.36
C GLU A 312 -12.71 -18.37 -2.81
N ASN A 313 -11.80 -18.33 -3.79
CA ASN A 313 -12.06 -18.62 -5.20
C ASN A 313 -13.20 -17.77 -5.82
N SER A 314 -13.43 -16.56 -5.30
CA SER A 314 -14.66 -15.80 -5.57
C SER A 314 -14.40 -14.47 -6.29
N PHE A 315 -15.39 -14.00 -7.04
CA PHE A 315 -15.44 -12.66 -7.61
C PHE A 315 -16.57 -11.89 -6.92
N VAL A 316 -16.28 -10.70 -6.39
CA VAL A 316 -17.25 -9.86 -5.69
C VAL A 316 -17.08 -8.44 -6.22
N GLN A 317 -18.09 -7.92 -6.92
CA GLN A 317 -18.06 -6.59 -7.49
C GLN A 317 -19.30 -5.76 -7.16
N THR A 318 -19.09 -4.49 -6.81
CA THR A 318 -20.14 -3.45 -6.92
C THR A 318 -19.89 -2.62 -8.17
N GLN A 319 -20.96 -2.17 -8.83
CA GLN A 319 -20.88 -1.32 -10.02
C GLN A 319 -21.82 -0.12 -9.90
N SER A 320 -21.22 1.06 -9.95
CA SER A 320 -21.88 2.36 -9.88
C SER A 320 -22.34 2.77 -11.28
N ASN A 321 -23.63 3.05 -11.44
CA ASN A 321 -24.26 3.46 -12.70
C ASN A 321 -24.83 4.88 -12.60
N ASN A 322 -25.54 5.19 -11.51
CA ASN A 322 -26.17 6.47 -11.19
C ASN A 322 -25.85 6.94 -9.76
N ALA A 323 -25.47 6.04 -8.85
CA ALA A 323 -25.03 6.33 -7.48
C ALA A 323 -23.80 5.48 -7.11
N THR A 324 -22.95 6.01 -6.22
CA THR A 324 -21.78 5.26 -5.71
C THR A 324 -22.23 3.96 -5.06
N SER A 325 -21.44 2.90 -5.22
CA SER A 325 -21.74 1.58 -4.64
C SER A 325 -20.53 0.95 -3.97
N ASP A 326 -20.52 1.00 -2.65
CA ASP A 326 -19.37 0.60 -1.81
C ASP A 326 -19.39 -0.90 -1.47
N ILE A 327 -18.21 -1.48 -1.27
CA ILE A 327 -18.06 -2.74 -0.53
C ILE A 327 -17.53 -2.40 0.86
N THR A 328 -18.17 -2.93 1.90
CA THR A 328 -17.68 -2.83 3.28
C THR A 328 -17.62 -4.24 3.88
N ILE A 329 -16.62 -4.51 4.72
CA ILE A 329 -16.48 -5.73 5.53
C ILE A 329 -16.04 -5.31 6.92
N ASP A 330 -16.78 -5.70 7.96
CA ASP A 330 -16.54 -5.34 9.37
C ASP A 330 -16.59 -6.59 10.27
N ALA A 331 -15.53 -7.41 10.26
CA ALA A 331 -15.51 -8.70 10.95
C ALA A 331 -14.84 -8.57 12.33
N VAL A 332 -15.53 -8.93 13.41
CA VAL A 332 -15.02 -8.73 14.78
C VAL A 332 -13.72 -9.50 15.06
N GLN A 333 -13.48 -10.63 14.39
CA GLN A 333 -12.33 -11.50 14.60
C GLN A 333 -11.34 -11.49 13.43
N SER A 334 -11.80 -11.82 12.21
CA SER A 334 -10.87 -11.95 11.09
C SER A 334 -11.52 -11.89 9.71
N VAL A 335 -10.77 -11.41 8.71
CA VAL A 335 -11.09 -11.54 7.29
C VAL A 335 -10.00 -12.39 6.63
N SER A 336 -10.40 -13.46 5.93
CA SER A 336 -9.50 -14.35 5.19
C SER A 336 -9.89 -14.35 3.72
N LEU A 337 -9.01 -13.86 2.85
CA LEU A 337 -9.19 -13.79 1.41
C LEU A 337 -8.19 -14.74 0.73
N THR A 338 -8.65 -15.55 -0.22
CA THR A 338 -7.81 -16.51 -0.94
C THR A 338 -8.29 -16.67 -2.38
N ASN A 339 -7.40 -16.48 -3.36
CA ASN A 339 -7.70 -16.62 -4.79
C ASN A 339 -8.99 -15.87 -5.22
N THR A 340 -9.16 -14.65 -4.75
CA THR A 340 -10.43 -13.91 -4.80
C THR A 340 -10.24 -12.52 -5.38
N ALA A 341 -11.24 -11.98 -6.07
CA ALA A 341 -11.31 -10.56 -6.43
C ALA A 341 -12.44 -9.86 -5.65
N LEU A 342 -12.13 -8.81 -4.88
CA LEU A 342 -13.12 -7.86 -4.35
C LEU A 342 -12.90 -6.50 -5.00
N LYS A 343 -13.94 -5.98 -5.66
CA LYS A 343 -13.82 -4.78 -6.49
C LYS A 343 -15.00 -3.83 -6.35
N THR A 344 -14.73 -2.55 -6.36
CA THR A 344 -15.73 -1.55 -6.75
C THR A 344 -15.46 -1.09 -8.18
N ALA A 345 -16.49 -0.65 -8.88
CA ALA A 345 -16.37 -0.18 -10.25
C ALA A 345 -17.35 0.95 -10.57
N THR A 346 -17.04 1.69 -11.63
CA THR A 346 -17.98 2.57 -12.31
C THR A 346 -17.90 2.42 -13.82
N VAL A 347 -19.05 2.58 -14.48
CA VAL A 347 -19.20 2.54 -15.94
C VAL A 347 -19.76 3.86 -16.51
N THR A 348 -19.95 4.89 -15.67
CA THR A 348 -20.55 6.19 -16.02
C THR A 348 -19.79 7.36 -15.39
N THR A 349 -20.30 8.59 -15.52
CA THR A 349 -19.79 9.79 -14.84
C THR A 349 -19.88 9.73 -13.30
N THR A 350 -20.56 8.76 -12.73
CA THR A 350 -20.60 8.53 -11.28
C THR A 350 -19.27 7.96 -10.82
N GLU A 351 -18.79 8.34 -9.64
CA GLU A 351 -17.58 7.74 -9.04
C GLU A 351 -17.85 6.27 -8.67
N ALA A 352 -16.82 5.42 -8.71
CA ALA A 352 -16.91 4.10 -8.11
C ALA A 352 -17.04 4.24 -6.58
N GLY A 353 -17.69 3.27 -5.92
CA GLY A 353 -17.68 3.24 -4.45
C GLY A 353 -16.32 2.84 -3.90
N SER A 354 -16.15 2.91 -2.58
CA SER A 354 -14.92 2.49 -1.89
C SER A 354 -15.02 1.04 -1.40
N LEU A 355 -13.86 0.39 -1.24
CA LEU A 355 -13.72 -0.92 -0.58
C LEU A 355 -13.12 -0.73 0.81
N VAL A 356 -13.89 -1.01 1.85
CA VAL A 356 -13.43 -0.92 3.25
C VAL A 356 -13.46 -2.31 3.88
N ILE A 357 -12.35 -2.75 4.48
CA ILE A 357 -12.27 -4.00 5.22
C ILE A 357 -11.69 -3.69 6.61
N SER A 358 -12.45 -3.94 7.67
CA SER A 358 -12.04 -3.77 9.07
C SER A 358 -12.19 -5.09 9.81
N ALA A 359 -11.14 -5.57 10.48
CA ALA A 359 -11.19 -6.75 11.36
C ALA A 359 -9.95 -6.91 12.23
N ALA A 360 -10.05 -7.55 13.41
CA ALA A 360 -8.88 -7.75 14.28
C ALA A 360 -7.69 -8.46 13.57
N ALA A 361 -7.94 -9.36 12.61
CA ALA A 361 -6.90 -9.88 11.71
C ALA A 361 -7.36 -9.96 10.24
N ILE A 362 -6.62 -9.34 9.32
CA ILE A 362 -6.84 -9.48 7.87
C ILE A 362 -5.72 -10.33 7.27
N SER A 363 -6.09 -11.41 6.56
CA SER A 363 -5.19 -12.26 5.80
C SER A 363 -5.65 -12.33 4.34
N SER A 364 -4.77 -12.05 3.39
CA SER A 364 -5.04 -12.09 1.96
C SER A 364 -3.96 -12.88 1.22
N ASN A 365 -4.35 -13.87 0.42
CA ASN A 365 -3.44 -14.74 -0.32
C ASN A 365 -3.88 -14.82 -1.79
N SER A 366 -3.00 -14.40 -2.71
CA SER A 366 -3.29 -14.35 -4.17
C SER A 366 -4.66 -13.75 -4.52
N SER A 367 -5.03 -12.66 -3.85
CA SER A 367 -6.32 -12.00 -4.02
C SER A 367 -6.15 -10.55 -4.50
N LEU A 368 -7.08 -10.11 -5.33
CA LEU A 368 -7.12 -8.77 -5.92
C LEU A 368 -8.17 -7.93 -5.21
N LEU A 369 -7.72 -6.86 -4.54
CA LEU A 369 -8.54 -5.83 -3.94
C LEU A 369 -8.44 -4.57 -4.79
N GLY A 370 -9.53 -3.82 -4.98
CA GLY A 370 -9.42 -2.63 -5.82
C GLY A 370 -10.69 -1.84 -6.07
N SER A 371 -10.48 -0.71 -6.73
CA SER A 371 -11.51 0.03 -7.45
C SER A 371 -11.05 0.24 -8.90
N GLN A 372 -11.97 0.19 -9.87
CA GLN A 372 -11.63 0.40 -11.28
C GLN A 372 -12.65 1.27 -12.03
N VAL A 373 -12.16 1.96 -13.07
CA VAL A 373 -13.00 2.72 -14.01
C VAL A 373 -13.07 1.95 -15.33
N ASP A 374 -14.25 1.39 -15.63
CA ASP A 374 -14.48 0.55 -16.80
C ASP A 374 -14.81 1.41 -18.04
N ASN A 375 -13.86 1.49 -18.97
CA ASN A 375 -13.92 2.42 -20.09
C ASN A 375 -14.79 1.93 -21.26
N PHE A 376 -16.01 2.48 -21.36
CA PHE A 376 -16.92 2.29 -22.50
C PHE A 376 -16.93 3.46 -23.50
N GLY A 377 -15.95 4.37 -23.46
CA GLY A 377 -15.81 5.47 -24.42
C GLY A 377 -16.73 6.67 -24.16
N ILE A 378 -17.18 6.86 -22.92
CA ILE A 378 -17.94 8.02 -22.43
C ILE A 378 -17.14 8.74 -21.32
N PRO A 379 -17.53 9.95 -20.89
CA PRO A 379 -16.96 10.55 -19.68
C PRO A 379 -17.27 9.69 -18.45
N LEU A 380 -16.29 9.47 -17.58
CA LEU A 380 -16.38 8.58 -16.42
C LEU A 380 -16.07 9.32 -15.13
N GLY A 381 -16.58 8.80 -14.01
CA GLY A 381 -16.16 9.22 -12.67
C GLY A 381 -14.85 8.57 -12.25
N ASN A 382 -14.36 8.97 -11.08
CA ASN A 382 -13.12 8.48 -10.49
C ASN A 382 -13.28 7.06 -9.93
N SER A 383 -12.14 6.41 -9.65
CA SER A 383 -12.14 5.22 -8.79
C SER A 383 -12.37 5.62 -7.33
N GLY A 384 -12.97 4.75 -6.52
CA GLY A 384 -13.02 4.91 -5.07
C GLY A 384 -11.76 4.37 -4.38
N ASP A 385 -11.71 4.54 -3.07
CA ASP A 385 -10.57 4.20 -2.23
C ASP A 385 -10.59 2.72 -1.79
N VAL A 386 -9.44 2.21 -1.34
CA VAL A 386 -9.34 0.90 -0.67
C VAL A 386 -8.71 1.06 0.71
N THR A 387 -9.49 0.80 1.76
CA THR A 387 -9.04 0.90 3.16
C THR A 387 -9.04 -0.48 3.83
N LEU A 388 -7.89 -0.94 4.34
CA LEU A 388 -7.79 -2.11 5.22
C LEU A 388 -7.43 -1.65 6.63
N GLN A 389 -8.23 -2.02 7.62
CA GLN A 389 -8.03 -1.71 9.03
C GLN A 389 -7.96 -2.99 9.86
N ALA A 390 -6.88 -3.23 10.60
CA ALA A 390 -6.76 -4.43 11.43
C ALA A 390 -5.82 -4.29 12.61
N ASP A 391 -5.92 -5.15 13.64
CA ASP A 391 -4.80 -5.25 14.61
C ASP A 391 -3.60 -5.98 13.98
N GLN A 392 -3.86 -6.94 13.08
CA GLN A 392 -2.88 -7.78 12.38
C GLN A 392 -3.16 -7.79 10.87
N LEU A 393 -2.16 -7.53 10.03
CA LEU A 393 -2.30 -7.60 8.56
C LEU A 393 -1.29 -8.56 7.93
N LEU A 394 -1.78 -9.49 7.10
CA LEU A 394 -0.96 -10.44 6.33
C LEU A 394 -1.39 -10.44 4.86
N LEU A 395 -0.52 -9.97 3.97
CA LEU A 395 -0.70 -10.03 2.51
C LEU A 395 0.34 -10.98 1.91
N GLN A 396 -0.07 -11.88 1.01
CA GLN A 396 0.78 -12.97 0.49
C GLN A 396 0.53 -13.32 -0.98
N ASN A 397 1.58 -13.82 -1.63
CA ASN A 397 1.55 -14.50 -2.94
C ASN A 397 0.87 -13.65 -4.04
N SER A 398 1.38 -12.46 -4.32
CA SER A 398 0.73 -11.50 -5.24
C SER A 398 -0.68 -11.16 -4.76
N GLY A 399 -0.81 -10.84 -3.48
CA GLY A 399 -1.89 -9.96 -3.03
C GLY A 399 -1.74 -8.64 -3.78
N VAL A 400 -2.72 -8.28 -4.59
CA VAL A 400 -2.71 -7.05 -5.37
C VAL A 400 -3.78 -6.13 -4.81
N ILE A 401 -3.39 -4.94 -4.36
CA ILE A 401 -4.32 -3.85 -4.10
C ILE A 401 -4.13 -2.86 -5.25
N SER A 402 -5.10 -2.78 -6.16
CA SER A 402 -4.97 -1.98 -7.37
C SER A 402 -6.17 -1.08 -7.58
N ILE A 403 -5.86 0.21 -7.65
CA ILE A 403 -6.77 1.27 -8.03
C ILE A 403 -6.21 1.87 -9.31
N GLY A 404 -6.94 1.74 -10.41
CA GLY A 404 -6.36 1.94 -11.74
C GLY A 404 -7.33 2.55 -12.73
N THR A 405 -6.89 3.61 -13.42
CA THR A 405 -7.66 4.24 -14.49
C THR A 405 -6.90 4.14 -15.82
N ASN A 406 -7.58 3.61 -16.84
CA ASN A 406 -7.10 3.60 -18.23
C ASN A 406 -7.72 4.77 -19.02
N THR A 407 -7.96 5.87 -18.31
CA THR A 407 -8.77 7.03 -18.72
C THR A 407 -8.33 8.27 -17.95
N SER A 408 -8.75 9.44 -18.40
CA SER A 408 -8.58 10.73 -17.71
C SER A 408 -9.30 10.86 -16.35
N ALA A 409 -9.74 9.76 -15.75
CA ALA A 409 -10.32 9.73 -14.41
C ALA A 409 -9.20 9.49 -13.39
N ASN A 410 -9.39 9.95 -12.16
CA ASN A 410 -8.37 9.77 -11.13
C ASN A 410 -8.59 8.42 -10.42
N PRO A 411 -7.51 7.68 -10.08
CA PRO A 411 -7.58 6.58 -9.14
C PRO A 411 -7.82 7.14 -7.72
N GLY A 412 -8.48 6.35 -6.87
CA GLY A 412 -8.58 6.59 -5.43
C GLY A 412 -7.33 6.11 -4.69
N SER A 413 -7.30 6.30 -3.38
CA SER A 413 -6.13 6.03 -2.53
C SER A 413 -6.18 4.64 -1.88
N VAL A 414 -5.02 4.08 -1.54
CA VAL A 414 -4.89 2.85 -0.75
C VAL A 414 -4.46 3.21 0.67
N GLU A 415 -5.21 2.78 1.67
CA GLU A 415 -4.93 3.03 3.09
C GLU A 415 -4.88 1.71 3.87
N LEU A 416 -3.76 1.44 4.54
CA LEU A 416 -3.53 0.27 5.38
C LEU A 416 -3.27 0.73 6.83
N ASP A 417 -4.29 0.69 7.69
CA ASP A 417 -4.18 1.06 9.10
C ASP A 417 -4.09 -0.19 9.99
N VAL A 418 -2.92 -0.39 10.59
CA VAL A 418 -2.61 -1.60 11.35
C VAL A 418 -2.32 -1.28 12.82
N GLY A 419 -2.93 -2.01 13.74
CA GLY A 419 -2.75 -1.84 15.17
C GLY A 419 -1.49 -2.53 15.69
N SER A 420 -1.43 -2.68 17.02
CA SER A 420 -0.31 -3.27 17.77
C SER A 420 0.19 -4.65 17.33
N GLY A 421 -0.51 -5.35 16.45
CA GLY A 421 -0.11 -6.65 15.93
C GLY A 421 0.88 -6.60 14.76
N GLY A 422 0.95 -5.50 14.02
CA GLY A 422 1.89 -5.30 12.92
C GLY A 422 1.46 -5.92 11.58
N ALA A 423 2.23 -5.61 10.54
CA ALA A 423 1.91 -5.91 9.14
C ALA A 423 2.99 -6.75 8.46
N GLN A 424 2.59 -7.73 7.65
CA GLN A 424 3.48 -8.56 6.85
C GLN A 424 3.01 -8.61 5.39
N LEU A 425 3.85 -8.18 4.46
CA LEU A 425 3.57 -8.06 3.04
C LEU A 425 4.58 -8.91 2.26
N PHE A 426 4.16 -10.11 1.84
CA PHE A 426 4.98 -11.06 1.09
C PHE A 426 4.63 -11.01 -0.40
N ASP A 427 5.60 -10.65 -1.25
CA ASP A 427 5.46 -10.54 -2.71
C ASP A 427 4.14 -9.83 -3.12
N THR A 428 3.90 -8.64 -2.55
CA THR A 428 2.63 -7.89 -2.61
C THR A 428 2.76 -6.70 -3.55
N SER A 429 1.69 -6.32 -4.26
CA SER A 429 1.67 -5.11 -5.09
C SER A 429 0.56 -4.17 -4.65
N LEU A 430 0.92 -2.92 -4.35
CA LEU A 430 0.02 -1.83 -4.00
C LEU A 430 0.12 -0.79 -5.12
N SER A 431 -1.00 -0.41 -5.74
CA SER A 431 -0.99 0.51 -6.89
C SER A 431 -2.19 1.46 -6.87
N SER A 432 -1.91 2.74 -7.07
CA SER A 432 -2.89 3.80 -7.37
C SER A 432 -2.42 4.57 -8.61
N VAL A 433 -2.66 4.00 -9.79
CA VAL A 433 -1.98 4.38 -11.04
C VAL A 433 -2.96 4.92 -12.08
N SER A 434 -2.60 6.05 -12.70
CA SER A 434 -3.30 6.62 -13.86
C SER A 434 -2.50 6.39 -15.14
N ASN A 435 -3.09 5.66 -16.10
CA ASN A 435 -2.46 5.34 -17.40
C ASN A 435 -2.81 6.36 -18.50
N ASP A 436 -3.47 7.47 -18.17
CA ASP A 436 -3.84 8.56 -19.08
C ASP A 436 -3.63 9.92 -18.34
N THR A 437 -4.51 10.92 -18.47
CA THR A 437 -4.22 12.27 -17.97
C THR A 437 -4.44 12.52 -16.48
N GLY A 438 -5.10 11.63 -15.74
CA GLY A 438 -5.48 11.88 -14.34
C GLY A 438 -4.29 11.88 -13.37
N ALA A 439 -4.43 12.53 -12.21
CA ALA A 439 -3.46 12.45 -11.11
C ALA A 439 -3.24 11.00 -10.64
N GLY A 440 -2.12 10.73 -9.95
CA GLY A 440 -2.00 9.53 -9.13
C GLY A 440 -2.78 9.69 -7.81
N GLY A 441 -3.15 8.58 -7.18
CA GLY A 441 -3.72 8.59 -5.83
C GLY A 441 -2.68 8.13 -4.80
N ASP A 442 -2.92 8.42 -3.53
CA ASP A 442 -1.92 8.18 -2.49
C ASP A 442 -1.91 6.71 -2.03
N ILE A 443 -0.78 6.24 -1.51
CA ILE A 443 -0.67 4.98 -0.78
C ILE A 443 -0.15 5.27 0.63
N VAL A 444 -0.96 4.98 1.64
CA VAL A 444 -0.62 5.20 3.04
C VAL A 444 -0.66 3.90 3.82
N ILE A 445 0.39 3.62 4.59
CA ILE A 445 0.52 2.42 5.42
C ILE A 445 0.93 2.90 6.82
N ARG A 446 0.16 2.53 7.85
CA ARG A 446 0.43 2.90 9.25
C ARG A 446 0.40 1.65 10.12
N ALA A 447 1.33 1.54 11.07
CA ALA A 447 1.35 0.47 12.06
C ALA A 447 1.69 0.97 13.47
N GLU A 448 0.94 0.56 14.50
CA GLU A 448 1.34 0.74 15.91
C GLU A 448 2.46 -0.25 16.35
N SER A 449 3.14 -0.90 15.40
CA SER A 449 4.04 -2.04 15.60
C SER A 449 4.90 -2.25 14.33
N ASP A 450 5.55 -3.40 14.19
CA ASP A 450 6.45 -3.69 13.06
C ASP A 450 5.72 -3.80 11.70
N ILE A 451 6.39 -3.39 10.62
CA ILE A 451 5.99 -3.63 9.21
C ILE A 451 7.11 -4.40 8.50
N SER A 452 6.80 -5.56 7.92
CA SER A 452 7.77 -6.37 7.18
C SER A 452 7.32 -6.60 5.73
N PHE A 453 8.08 -6.04 4.79
CA PHE A 453 7.99 -6.33 3.36
C PHE A 453 9.03 -7.39 3.00
N VAL A 454 8.60 -8.49 2.39
CA VAL A 454 9.48 -9.61 2.03
C VAL A 454 9.24 -10.00 0.58
N SER A 455 10.28 -10.00 -0.25
CA SER A 455 10.22 -10.55 -1.61
C SER A 455 11.02 -11.85 -1.73
N SER A 456 10.44 -12.86 -2.40
CA SER A 456 11.02 -14.20 -2.49
C SER A 456 11.67 -14.56 -3.83
N ALA A 457 11.30 -13.90 -4.95
CA ALA A 457 12.12 -13.62 -6.16
C ALA A 457 11.28 -13.32 -7.43
N VAL A 458 11.96 -12.74 -8.44
CA VAL A 458 11.54 -12.49 -9.84
C VAL A 458 10.41 -11.47 -10.02
N GLY A 459 9.40 -11.45 -9.16
CA GLY A 459 8.34 -10.44 -9.19
C GLY A 459 8.71 -9.13 -8.50
N GLY A 460 9.34 -9.22 -7.32
CA GLY A 460 9.41 -8.09 -6.39
C GLY A 460 8.07 -7.82 -5.69
N SER A 461 8.09 -7.03 -4.62
CA SER A 461 6.90 -6.28 -4.20
C SER A 461 6.95 -4.88 -4.82
N SER A 462 5.81 -4.29 -5.14
CA SER A 462 5.74 -2.91 -5.64
C SER A 462 4.72 -2.06 -4.90
N ILE A 463 5.03 -0.77 -4.78
CA ILE A 463 4.17 0.27 -4.21
C ILE A 463 4.25 1.46 -5.17
N GLU A 464 3.16 1.74 -5.89
CA GLU A 464 3.21 2.57 -7.11
C GLU A 464 2.04 3.56 -7.20
N THR A 465 2.32 4.86 -7.33
CA THR A 465 1.32 5.93 -7.47
C THR A 465 1.42 6.67 -8.82
N ASN A 466 2.04 6.01 -9.80
CA ASN A 466 2.49 6.60 -11.06
C ASN A 466 1.35 7.26 -11.87
N THR A 467 1.68 8.30 -12.65
CA THR A 467 0.78 8.83 -13.68
C THR A 467 1.46 9.02 -15.05
N ALA A 468 0.73 8.66 -16.11
CA ALA A 468 1.08 8.97 -17.49
C ALA A 468 0.74 10.43 -17.90
N GLY A 469 0.10 11.17 -17.00
CA GLY A 469 -0.56 12.43 -17.26
C GLY A 469 0.28 13.69 -17.04
N ALA A 470 -0.38 14.82 -17.23
CA ALA A 470 0.15 16.15 -16.90
C ALA A 470 -0.23 16.60 -15.47
N GLU A 471 -0.93 15.75 -14.72
CA GLU A 471 -1.27 15.95 -13.30
C GLU A 471 -0.22 15.26 -12.41
N GLN A 472 -0.22 15.57 -11.11
CA GLN A 472 0.78 15.09 -10.15
C GLN A 472 0.62 13.59 -9.85
N SER A 473 1.71 12.87 -9.62
CA SER A 473 1.68 11.51 -9.05
C SER A 473 1.35 11.57 -7.54
N GLY A 474 0.66 10.56 -7.00
CA GLY A 474 0.32 10.52 -5.57
C GLY A 474 1.52 10.23 -4.67
N ASP A 475 1.38 10.47 -3.37
CA ASP A 475 2.44 10.23 -2.38
C ASP A 475 2.42 8.77 -1.88
N ILE A 476 3.60 8.27 -1.48
CA ILE A 476 3.74 7.02 -0.72
C ILE A 476 4.19 7.38 0.70
N ARG A 477 3.39 7.04 1.71
CA ARG A 477 3.73 7.27 3.12
C ARG A 477 3.61 6.00 3.95
N ILE A 478 4.70 5.60 4.60
CA ILE A 478 4.80 4.36 5.39
C ILE A 478 5.29 4.74 6.79
N THR A 479 4.49 4.49 7.82
CA THR A 479 4.79 4.89 9.20
C THR A 479 4.61 3.71 10.15
N ALA A 480 5.57 3.48 11.04
CA ALA A 480 5.50 2.46 12.08
C ALA A 480 5.98 3.00 13.43
N ASP A 481 5.27 2.67 14.51
CA ASP A 481 5.79 2.89 15.88
C ASP A 481 6.90 1.89 16.24
N GLY A 482 7.06 0.81 15.46
CA GLY A 482 8.11 -0.21 15.59
C GLY A 482 9.12 -0.20 14.45
N THR A 483 9.54 -1.39 14.01
CA THR A 483 10.55 -1.56 12.95
C THR A 483 9.92 -1.70 11.57
N ILE A 484 10.43 -0.98 10.56
CA ILE A 484 10.13 -1.23 9.15
C ILE A 484 11.27 -2.02 8.53
N VAL A 485 10.97 -3.16 7.90
CA VAL A 485 11.95 -4.01 7.18
C VAL A 485 11.54 -4.21 5.73
N PHE A 486 12.39 -3.84 4.79
CA PHE A 486 12.30 -4.22 3.37
C PHE A 486 13.36 -5.28 3.08
N ALA A 487 12.98 -6.56 3.06
CA ALA A 487 13.88 -7.68 2.78
C ALA A 487 13.72 -8.21 1.36
N GLY A 488 14.78 -8.16 0.55
CA GLY A 488 14.76 -8.54 -0.87
C GLY A 488 14.43 -7.37 -1.81
N ASN A 489 14.13 -7.66 -3.07
CA ASN A 489 13.89 -6.61 -4.06
C ASN A 489 12.46 -6.03 -3.96
N HIS A 490 12.38 -4.72 -3.74
CA HIS A 490 11.12 -3.96 -3.65
C HIS A 490 11.22 -2.69 -4.50
N LEU A 491 10.10 -2.23 -5.05
CA LEU A 491 10.01 -0.99 -5.84
C LEU A 491 8.96 -0.06 -5.22
N LEU A 492 9.38 1.09 -4.70
CA LEU A 492 8.51 2.18 -4.23
C LEU A 492 8.65 3.33 -5.23
N ASN A 493 7.54 3.78 -5.82
CA ASN A 493 7.63 4.57 -7.06
C ASN A 493 6.47 5.56 -7.24
N THR A 494 6.81 6.83 -7.49
CA THR A 494 5.84 7.94 -7.62
C THR A 494 6.06 8.69 -8.96
N LEU A 495 6.15 7.95 -10.07
CA LEU A 495 6.61 8.50 -11.35
C LEU A 495 5.57 9.37 -12.06
N THR A 496 6.08 10.36 -12.80
CA THR A 496 5.37 10.94 -13.94
C THR A 496 6.11 10.69 -15.24
N THR A 497 5.38 10.55 -16.35
CA THR A 497 5.98 10.40 -17.70
C THR A 497 5.66 11.53 -18.68
N ALA A 498 4.85 12.51 -18.26
CA ALA A 498 4.57 13.73 -19.02
C ALA A 498 4.83 15.00 -18.16
N ALA A 499 3.95 15.99 -18.19
CA ALA A 499 4.24 17.32 -17.63
C ALA A 499 3.97 17.47 -16.13
N GLY A 500 3.43 16.44 -15.46
CA GLY A 500 3.10 16.48 -14.04
C GLY A 500 4.31 16.24 -13.14
N ASP A 501 4.24 16.72 -11.90
CA ASP A 501 5.28 16.54 -10.89
C ASP A 501 5.18 15.16 -10.21
N ALA A 502 6.30 14.57 -9.82
CA ALA A 502 6.34 13.31 -9.05
C ALA A 502 5.88 13.53 -7.60
N GLY A 503 5.26 12.51 -7.00
CA GLY A 503 4.83 12.52 -5.59
C GLY A 503 5.97 12.19 -4.63
N ASP A 504 5.80 12.46 -3.34
CA ASP A 504 6.83 12.20 -2.33
C ASP A 504 6.81 10.74 -1.83
N ILE A 505 7.97 10.23 -1.38
CA ILE A 505 8.10 8.95 -0.67
C ILE A 505 8.58 9.26 0.75
N GLU A 506 7.75 8.99 1.75
CA GLU A 506 8.06 9.17 3.17
C GLU A 506 8.01 7.83 3.92
N VAL A 507 9.10 7.47 4.59
CA VAL A 507 9.16 6.28 5.45
C VAL A 507 9.64 6.70 6.84
N SER A 508 8.86 6.40 7.89
CA SER A 508 9.16 6.79 9.28
C SER A 508 8.98 5.61 10.24
N ALA A 509 9.96 5.34 11.11
CA ALA A 509 9.98 4.17 12.00
C ALA A 509 10.70 4.43 13.35
N GLU A 510 10.61 3.48 14.30
CA GLU A 510 11.61 3.40 15.38
C GLU A 510 12.96 2.92 14.84
N ASN A 511 12.94 1.94 13.93
CA ASN A 511 14.12 1.42 13.21
C ASN A 511 13.74 1.15 11.75
N LEU A 512 14.60 1.52 10.80
CA LEU A 512 14.37 1.30 9.37
C LEU A 512 15.49 0.45 8.77
N VAL A 513 15.13 -0.71 8.22
CA VAL A 513 16.09 -1.64 7.58
C VAL A 513 15.66 -1.90 6.14
N ILE A 514 16.41 -1.35 5.19
CA ILE A 514 16.29 -1.63 3.75
C ILE A 514 17.43 -2.59 3.37
N ALA A 515 17.09 -3.84 3.09
CA ALA A 515 18.05 -4.92 2.82
C ALA A 515 17.75 -5.56 1.45
N GLY A 516 18.26 -4.91 0.40
CA GLY A 516 18.11 -5.38 -0.98
C GLY A 516 18.83 -6.69 -1.26
N ASP A 517 18.38 -7.41 -2.29
CA ASP A 517 19.12 -8.54 -2.86
C ASP A 517 19.98 -8.11 -4.05
N SER A 518 20.49 -9.06 -4.84
CA SER A 518 21.25 -8.80 -6.08
C SER A 518 20.55 -7.94 -7.14
N ARG A 519 19.24 -7.68 -7.03
CA ARG A 519 18.46 -6.77 -7.89
C ARG A 519 18.25 -5.39 -7.27
N ARG A 520 18.64 -5.22 -6.00
CA ARG A 520 18.52 -4.00 -5.19
C ARG A 520 17.08 -3.63 -4.83
N THR A 521 16.93 -2.83 -3.79
CA THR A 521 15.66 -2.18 -3.43
C THR A 521 15.63 -0.78 -4.04
N GLN A 522 14.50 -0.33 -4.58
CA GLN A 522 14.41 0.89 -5.39
C GLN A 522 13.34 1.84 -4.83
N LEU A 523 13.74 3.07 -4.48
CA LEU A 523 12.85 4.14 -3.98
C LEU A 523 12.97 5.35 -4.91
N PHE A 524 12.01 5.53 -5.82
CA PHE A 524 12.10 6.49 -6.91
C PHE A 524 10.95 7.49 -6.90
N SER A 525 11.28 8.75 -6.63
CA SER A 525 10.39 9.89 -6.82
C SER A 525 10.91 10.73 -7.98
N SER A 526 10.64 10.29 -9.22
CA SER A 526 11.33 10.81 -10.41
C SER A 526 10.38 11.16 -11.55
N SER A 527 10.70 12.21 -12.30
CA SER A 527 9.92 12.72 -13.43
C SER A 527 10.64 12.43 -14.76
N PHE A 528 10.00 11.64 -15.62
CA PHE A 528 10.50 11.33 -16.97
C PHE A 528 10.07 12.35 -18.03
N GLY A 529 9.19 13.28 -17.68
CA GLY A 529 8.79 14.38 -18.54
C GLY A 529 9.23 15.73 -17.99
N SER A 530 8.35 16.74 -18.05
CA SER A 530 8.70 18.13 -17.74
C SER A 530 8.25 18.65 -16.38
N GLY A 531 7.65 17.80 -15.55
CA GLY A 531 7.42 18.13 -14.14
C GLY A 531 8.68 17.93 -13.30
N GLN A 532 8.61 18.37 -12.06
CA GLN A 532 9.65 18.25 -11.05
C GLN A 532 9.65 16.84 -10.43
N ALA A 533 10.80 16.42 -9.93
CA ALA A 533 10.91 15.23 -9.09
C ALA A 533 10.54 15.59 -7.64
N GLY A 534 9.90 14.67 -6.91
CA GLY A 534 9.52 14.85 -5.51
C GLY A 534 10.66 14.46 -4.56
N THR A 535 10.36 14.33 -3.27
CA THR A 535 11.32 14.05 -2.22
C THR A 535 11.25 12.59 -1.77
N VAL A 536 12.40 11.97 -1.50
CA VAL A 536 12.46 10.71 -0.74
C VAL A 536 12.99 11.01 0.66
N ASN A 537 12.14 10.89 1.68
CA ASN A 537 12.46 11.15 3.09
C ASN A 537 12.41 9.84 3.90
N LEU A 538 13.51 9.50 4.58
CA LEU A 538 13.64 8.32 5.41
C LEU A 538 14.04 8.71 6.85
N ASP A 539 13.12 8.51 7.80
CA ASP A 539 13.29 8.89 9.21
C ASP A 539 13.24 7.63 10.10
N ALA A 540 14.18 7.49 11.03
CA ALA A 540 14.20 6.41 12.01
C ALA A 540 14.65 6.91 13.37
N ALA A 541 13.90 6.67 14.44
CA ALA A 541 14.27 7.18 15.77
C ALA A 541 15.66 6.69 16.24
N ASN A 542 16.01 5.43 15.96
CA ASN A 542 17.27 4.81 16.35
C ASN A 542 18.17 4.52 15.13
N ASP A 543 18.00 3.37 14.49
CA ASP A 543 18.90 2.89 13.43
C ASP A 543 18.23 2.93 12.05
N LEU A 544 18.91 3.55 11.07
CA LEU A 544 18.58 3.49 9.64
C LEU A 544 19.70 2.75 8.91
N VAL A 545 19.38 1.60 8.34
CA VAL A 545 20.31 0.73 7.62
C VAL A 545 19.81 0.51 6.19
N ALA A 546 20.56 0.97 5.19
CA ALA A 546 20.27 0.74 3.78
C ALA A 546 21.42 -0.03 3.12
N VAL A 547 21.14 -1.26 2.70
CA VAL A 547 22.08 -2.18 2.04
C VAL A 547 21.58 -2.50 0.64
N SER A 548 22.47 -2.45 -0.37
CA SER A 548 22.15 -2.77 -1.77
C SER A 548 20.86 -2.09 -2.26
N THR A 549 20.80 -0.76 -2.13
CA THR A 549 19.60 0.04 -2.38
C THR A 549 19.87 1.17 -3.39
N ASP A 550 18.89 1.52 -4.22
CA ASP A 550 18.92 2.68 -5.13
C ASP A 550 17.81 3.65 -4.73
N ILE A 551 18.16 4.92 -4.50
CA ILE A 551 17.23 6.00 -4.13
C ILE A 551 17.40 7.14 -5.12
N SER A 552 16.31 7.59 -5.75
CA SER A 552 16.38 8.60 -6.83
C SER A 552 15.30 9.65 -6.74
N SER A 553 15.72 10.92 -6.72
CA SER A 553 14.91 12.07 -7.07
C SER A 553 15.49 12.77 -8.31
N ALA A 554 15.08 12.32 -9.48
CA ALA A 554 15.66 12.74 -10.76
C ALA A 554 14.60 13.24 -11.74
N SER A 555 14.97 14.25 -12.53
CA SER A 555 14.17 14.77 -13.65
C SER A 555 14.96 14.64 -14.95
N ASP A 556 14.35 14.06 -15.97
CA ASP A 556 14.99 13.78 -17.26
C ASP A 556 14.81 14.90 -18.31
N ILE A 557 13.75 15.71 -18.27
CA ILE A 557 13.42 16.67 -19.34
C ILE A 557 12.97 18.04 -18.81
N ASN A 558 13.91 18.98 -18.60
CA ASN A 558 13.65 20.37 -18.20
C ASN A 558 12.97 20.59 -16.82
N GLY A 559 12.57 19.56 -16.09
CA GLY A 559 12.14 19.69 -14.69
C GLY A 559 13.33 19.73 -13.73
N SER A 560 13.10 20.17 -12.50
CA SER A 560 14.10 20.12 -11.42
C SER A 560 14.05 18.82 -10.62
N ALA A 561 15.18 18.47 -10.01
CA ALA A 561 15.24 17.38 -9.04
C ALA A 561 14.77 17.86 -7.65
N GLY A 562 14.10 16.98 -6.91
CA GLY A 562 13.79 17.17 -5.50
C GLY A 562 14.94 16.70 -4.62
N SER A 563 14.61 16.25 -3.40
CA SER A 563 15.60 15.90 -2.38
C SER A 563 15.62 14.41 -2.04
N VAL A 564 16.75 13.97 -1.46
CA VAL A 564 16.86 12.70 -0.73
C VAL A 564 17.31 13.04 0.69
N GLU A 565 16.46 12.77 1.67
CA GLU A 565 16.63 13.18 3.06
C GLU A 565 16.62 11.94 3.97
N MET A 566 17.56 11.88 4.91
CA MET A 566 17.70 10.78 5.86
C MET A 566 18.00 11.31 7.26
N ALA A 567 17.27 10.85 8.27
CA ALA A 567 17.46 11.20 9.68
C ALA A 567 17.45 9.96 10.57
N ALA A 568 18.43 9.82 11.47
CA ALA A 568 18.40 8.80 12.53
C ALA A 568 19.31 9.09 13.74
N THR A 569 19.36 8.19 14.73
CA THR A 569 20.47 8.18 15.70
C THR A 569 21.75 7.65 15.05
N ASN A 570 21.66 6.53 14.33
CA ASN A 570 22.76 5.96 13.55
C ASN A 570 22.31 5.65 12.12
N ILE A 571 23.14 6.02 11.14
CA ILE A 571 22.88 5.76 9.71
C ILE A 571 23.99 4.86 9.15
N THR A 572 23.63 3.76 8.51
CA THR A 572 24.55 2.88 7.77
C THR A 572 24.09 2.73 6.33
N LEU A 573 24.95 3.14 5.40
CA LEU A 573 24.81 2.94 3.96
C LEU A 573 25.89 1.95 3.48
N ASP A 574 25.50 0.81 2.93
CA ASP A 574 26.43 -0.21 2.39
C ASP A 574 25.98 -0.65 0.99
N ASP A 575 26.82 -0.46 -0.04
CA ASP A 575 26.43 -0.62 -1.45
C ASP A 575 25.11 0.13 -1.78
N ALA A 576 24.93 1.33 -1.22
CA ALA A 576 23.76 2.18 -1.45
C ALA A 576 24.06 3.27 -2.50
N ASN A 577 23.12 3.52 -3.41
CA ASN A 577 23.21 4.60 -4.38
C ASN A 577 22.11 5.63 -4.13
N LEU A 578 22.50 6.89 -3.92
CA LEU A 578 21.59 8.02 -3.74
C LEU A 578 21.82 8.99 -4.91
N PHE A 579 20.78 9.24 -5.70
CA PHE A 579 20.86 10.07 -6.90
C PHE A 579 19.88 11.25 -6.86
N THR A 580 20.40 12.44 -7.13
CA THR A 580 19.59 13.56 -7.62
C THR A 580 20.11 14.03 -8.98
N THR A 581 19.23 14.39 -9.90
CA THR A 581 19.65 14.91 -11.22
C THR A 581 18.65 15.93 -11.73
N THR A 582 19.03 17.21 -11.71
CA THR A 582 18.24 18.28 -12.34
C THR A 582 18.57 18.39 -13.82
N SER A 583 17.52 18.45 -14.65
CA SER A 583 17.63 18.75 -16.07
C SER A 583 17.04 20.13 -16.42
N SER A 584 16.72 20.94 -15.41
CA SER A 584 16.03 22.22 -15.60
C SER A 584 16.87 23.27 -16.30
N ILE A 585 16.22 24.00 -17.20
CA ILE A 585 16.78 25.15 -17.92
C ILE A 585 16.49 26.49 -17.23
N ASP A 586 15.73 26.50 -16.13
CA ASP A 586 15.53 27.70 -15.32
C ASP A 586 16.65 27.80 -14.26
N VAL A 587 17.42 28.87 -14.32
CA VAL A 587 18.52 29.15 -13.38
C VAL A 587 18.02 29.54 -11.97
N THR A 588 16.71 29.77 -11.81
CA THR A 588 16.08 30.18 -10.55
C THR A 588 15.42 29.03 -9.79
N ASP A 589 15.35 27.85 -10.38
CA ASP A 589 14.87 26.65 -9.69
C ASP A 589 15.76 26.31 -8.48
N SER A 590 15.13 25.74 -7.46
CA SER A 590 15.86 25.33 -6.25
C SER A 590 16.77 24.13 -6.57
N PRO A 591 18.04 24.16 -6.17
CA PRO A 591 18.92 23.01 -6.33
C PRO A 591 18.45 21.87 -5.42
N ALA A 592 18.56 20.63 -5.92
CA ALA A 592 18.32 19.42 -5.14
C ALA A 592 19.18 19.36 -3.87
N VAL A 593 18.80 18.52 -2.91
CA VAL A 593 19.63 18.25 -1.73
C VAL A 593 19.69 16.75 -1.47
N ILE A 594 20.90 16.22 -1.23
CA ILE A 594 21.08 14.94 -0.54
C ILE A 594 21.50 15.28 0.89
N SER A 595 20.63 15.06 1.86
CA SER A 595 20.85 15.41 3.27
C SER A 595 20.81 14.16 4.14
N ILE A 596 21.88 13.89 4.87
CA ILE A 596 22.00 12.74 5.77
C ILE A 596 22.39 13.27 7.15
N GLN A 597 21.51 13.10 8.14
CA GLN A 597 21.68 13.60 9.49
C GLN A 597 21.61 12.47 10.52
N ALA A 598 22.65 12.32 11.34
CA ALA A 598 22.67 11.39 12.46
C ALA A 598 22.95 12.10 13.79
N ASP A 599 22.31 11.67 14.88
CA ASP A 599 22.63 12.18 16.22
C ASP A 599 23.95 11.59 16.77
N ASN A 600 24.41 10.42 16.30
CA ASN A 600 25.61 9.74 16.80
C ASN A 600 26.60 9.29 15.70
N GLU A 601 26.16 8.55 14.68
CA GLU A 601 27.10 7.99 13.69
C GLU A 601 26.53 7.91 12.26
N ILE A 602 27.36 8.25 11.26
CA ILE A 602 27.12 7.93 9.85
C ILE A 602 28.24 7.02 9.35
N GLN A 603 27.90 5.84 8.85
CA GLN A 603 28.80 4.96 8.11
C GLN A 603 28.37 4.88 6.64
N VAL A 604 29.29 5.16 5.72
CA VAL A 604 29.10 5.04 4.28
C VAL A 604 30.17 4.12 3.72
N VAL A 605 29.77 2.94 3.25
CA VAL A 605 30.63 1.86 2.77
C VAL A 605 30.29 1.55 1.31
N SER A 606 31.28 1.61 0.42
CA SER A 606 31.15 1.24 -1.01
C SER A 606 29.91 1.82 -1.72
N SER A 607 29.48 3.02 -1.31
CA SER A 607 28.20 3.64 -1.68
C SER A 607 28.43 4.89 -2.54
N LEU A 608 27.49 5.18 -3.44
CA LEU A 608 27.54 6.32 -4.37
C LEU A 608 26.48 7.37 -4.01
N LEU A 609 26.92 8.56 -3.60
CA LEU A 609 26.05 9.71 -3.35
C LEU A 609 26.30 10.73 -4.46
N GLN A 610 25.37 10.91 -5.39
CA GLN A 610 25.60 11.74 -6.57
C GLN A 610 24.47 12.74 -6.83
N SER A 611 24.85 13.99 -6.98
CA SER A 611 23.97 15.12 -7.27
C SER A 611 24.40 15.83 -8.56
N ASN A 612 23.60 15.73 -9.61
CA ASN A 612 23.97 16.20 -10.95
C ASN A 612 23.11 17.38 -11.43
N SER A 613 23.70 18.24 -12.26
CA SER A 613 22.97 19.09 -13.21
C SER A 613 23.33 18.78 -14.65
N ARG A 614 22.29 18.67 -15.49
CA ARG A 614 22.36 18.51 -16.94
C ARG A 614 21.79 19.73 -17.69
N GLY A 615 21.35 20.75 -16.94
CA GLY A 615 20.68 21.93 -17.46
C GLY A 615 21.37 23.24 -17.09
N ALA A 616 20.59 24.31 -16.94
CA ALA A 616 21.06 25.61 -16.48
C ALA A 616 20.85 25.82 -14.96
N ALA A 617 19.93 25.07 -14.35
CA ALA A 617 19.77 25.03 -12.89
C ALA A 617 21.07 24.52 -12.21
N PRO A 618 21.41 25.00 -11.00
CA PRO A 618 22.56 24.49 -10.26
C PRO A 618 22.39 23.02 -9.86
N ALA A 619 23.49 22.27 -9.81
CA ALA A 619 23.48 20.93 -9.21
C ALA A 619 23.24 21.03 -7.70
N GLY A 620 22.66 19.97 -7.13
CA GLY A 620 22.29 19.94 -5.72
C GLY A 620 23.46 19.85 -4.76
N ARG A 621 23.25 20.29 -3.51
CA ARG A 621 24.19 20.13 -2.41
C ARG A 621 24.14 18.69 -1.88
N ILE A 622 25.29 18.15 -1.49
CA ILE A 622 25.35 16.95 -0.65
C ILE A 622 25.80 17.37 0.75
N GLN A 623 25.04 16.98 1.78
CA GLN A 623 25.30 17.34 3.17
C GLN A 623 25.21 16.11 4.07
N LEU A 624 26.30 15.83 4.80
CA LEU A 624 26.36 14.81 5.86
C LEU A 624 26.61 15.53 7.19
N ALA A 625 25.82 15.24 8.22
CA ALA A 625 25.94 15.85 9.54
C ALA A 625 25.78 14.80 10.65
N SER A 626 26.78 14.64 11.51
CA SER A 626 26.75 13.69 12.64
C SER A 626 27.05 14.39 13.97
N GLY A 627 26.22 14.11 14.98
CA GLY A 627 26.47 14.51 16.38
C GLY A 627 27.60 13.74 17.08
N GLY A 628 28.17 12.72 16.42
CA GLY A 628 29.38 12.00 16.83
C GLY A 628 30.37 11.88 15.68
N SER A 629 30.49 10.69 15.06
CA SER A 629 31.48 10.37 14.03
C SER A 629 30.88 10.17 12.63
N ILE A 630 31.71 10.30 11.59
CA ILE A 630 31.41 9.96 10.19
C ILE A 630 32.56 9.10 9.64
N SER A 631 32.23 7.96 9.05
CA SER A 631 33.18 7.06 8.37
C SER A 631 32.79 6.85 6.91
N LEU A 632 33.72 7.15 6.00
CA LEU A 632 33.56 7.07 4.56
C LEU A 632 34.60 6.08 4.01
N THR A 633 34.19 4.82 3.82
CA THR A 633 35.08 3.71 3.41
C THR A 633 34.74 3.29 1.98
N ASN A 634 35.64 3.54 1.02
CA ASN A 634 35.38 3.38 -0.43
C ASN A 634 34.09 4.11 -0.89
N ALA A 635 33.71 5.19 -0.20
CA ALA A 635 32.53 5.98 -0.53
C ALA A 635 32.81 6.95 -1.67
N ASN A 636 31.88 7.08 -2.61
CA ASN A 636 32.00 7.94 -3.77
C ASN A 636 30.91 9.04 -3.70
N ILE A 637 31.31 10.27 -3.37
CA ILE A 637 30.41 11.40 -3.14
C ILE A 637 30.68 12.45 -4.23
N GLN A 638 29.70 12.75 -5.08
CA GLN A 638 29.91 13.58 -6.27
C GLN A 638 28.83 14.67 -6.44
N SER A 639 29.25 15.93 -6.61
CA SER A 639 28.37 16.99 -7.13
C SER A 639 28.88 17.50 -8.47
N ALA A 640 28.11 17.32 -9.53
CA ALA A 640 28.57 17.50 -10.90
C ALA A 640 27.66 18.42 -11.71
N SER A 641 28.23 19.37 -12.46
CA SER A 641 27.52 20.10 -13.49
C SER A 641 28.10 19.79 -14.87
N THR A 642 27.24 19.26 -15.75
CA THR A 642 27.62 18.88 -17.13
C THR A 642 27.24 19.92 -18.19
N ALA A 643 26.47 20.94 -17.79
CA ALA A 643 25.96 22.01 -18.64
C ALA A 643 26.26 23.39 -18.00
N SER A 644 25.44 24.43 -18.19
CA SER A 644 25.75 25.78 -17.70
C SER A 644 25.46 26.02 -16.21
N GLY A 645 24.78 25.09 -15.53
CA GLY A 645 24.57 25.17 -14.08
C GLY A 645 25.89 25.24 -13.29
N GLN A 646 25.86 25.82 -12.10
CA GLN A 646 26.96 25.70 -11.14
C GLN A 646 26.94 24.30 -10.52
N ALA A 647 28.11 23.73 -10.18
CA ALA A 647 28.14 22.51 -9.38
C ALA A 647 27.83 22.82 -7.90
N GLY A 648 27.13 21.92 -7.22
CA GLY A 648 26.74 22.09 -5.83
C GLY A 648 27.91 21.84 -4.87
N ASP A 649 27.79 22.36 -3.66
CA ASP A 649 28.78 22.09 -2.60
C ASP A 649 28.63 20.69 -2.01
N ILE A 650 29.71 20.15 -1.44
CA ILE A 650 29.69 18.99 -0.56
C ILE A 650 30.10 19.44 0.85
N VAL A 651 29.28 19.17 1.86
CA VAL A 651 29.50 19.60 3.24
C VAL A 651 29.42 18.40 4.18
N ILE A 652 30.48 18.11 4.92
CA ILE A 652 30.57 16.95 5.83
C ILE A 652 30.99 17.44 7.22
N ASN A 653 30.08 17.36 8.18
CA ASN A 653 30.29 17.82 9.55
C ASN A 653 30.13 16.66 10.54
N ALA A 654 31.20 16.28 11.23
CA ALA A 654 31.15 15.39 12.39
C ALA A 654 31.44 16.20 13.66
N ALA A 655 30.91 15.80 14.82
CA ALA A 655 31.25 16.43 16.08
C ALA A 655 32.59 15.94 16.65
N SER A 656 32.97 14.70 16.37
CA SER A 656 34.18 14.04 16.88
C SER A 656 35.14 13.67 15.75
N ASP A 657 34.95 12.52 15.11
CA ASP A 657 35.89 11.96 14.14
C ASP A 657 35.29 11.92 12.73
N LEU A 658 36.06 12.35 11.73
CA LEU A 658 35.75 12.18 10.31
C LEU A 658 36.87 11.37 9.64
N LEU A 659 36.54 10.17 9.17
CA LEU A 659 37.46 9.26 8.49
C LEU A 659 37.06 9.10 7.02
N LEU A 660 38.00 9.37 6.10
CA LEU A 660 37.88 9.06 4.68
C LEU A 660 39.00 8.08 4.30
N GLN A 661 38.66 6.87 3.85
CA GLN A 661 39.65 5.81 3.60
C GLN A 661 39.32 4.89 2.42
N GLY A 662 40.37 4.44 1.73
CA GLY A 662 40.33 3.36 0.73
C GLY A 662 40.50 3.83 -0.71
N GLU A 663 41.04 2.94 -1.56
CA GLU A 663 41.47 3.25 -2.94
C GLU A 663 40.34 3.77 -3.85
N GLU A 664 39.09 3.43 -3.54
CA GLU A 664 37.90 3.88 -4.28
C GLU A 664 37.19 5.09 -3.63
N ALA A 665 37.69 5.58 -2.49
CA ALA A 665 37.09 6.70 -1.77
C ALA A 665 37.35 8.02 -2.49
N LEU A 666 36.28 8.66 -2.97
CA LEU A 666 36.33 9.86 -3.79
C LEU A 666 35.25 10.84 -3.33
N VAL A 667 35.66 12.07 -3.00
CA VAL A 667 34.74 13.18 -2.75
C VAL A 667 35.04 14.27 -3.78
N LEU A 668 34.13 14.46 -4.75
CA LEU A 668 34.35 15.22 -5.97
C LEU A 668 33.29 16.29 -6.22
N THR A 669 33.67 17.55 -6.36
CA THR A 669 32.86 18.52 -7.11
C THR A 669 33.44 18.72 -8.49
N ASN A 670 32.62 18.73 -9.54
CA ASN A 670 33.10 19.03 -10.88
C ASN A 670 32.17 19.91 -11.72
N SER A 671 32.78 20.72 -12.59
CA SER A 671 32.08 21.49 -13.61
C SER A 671 32.74 21.28 -14.97
N SER A 672 32.00 20.76 -15.94
CA SER A 672 32.38 20.84 -17.36
C SER A 672 31.72 22.02 -18.09
N GLY A 673 31.08 22.90 -17.33
CA GLY A 673 30.26 24.01 -17.81
C GLY A 673 31.00 25.33 -18.00
N SER A 674 30.24 26.40 -18.16
CA SER A 674 30.76 27.77 -18.12
C SER A 674 30.96 28.33 -16.70
N SER A 675 30.49 27.59 -15.68
CA SER A 675 30.37 28.02 -14.29
C SER A 675 31.40 27.32 -13.41
N ASP A 676 31.70 27.90 -12.26
CA ASP A 676 32.71 27.41 -11.33
C ASP A 676 32.33 26.03 -10.73
N ALA A 677 33.34 25.27 -10.31
CA ALA A 677 33.11 24.04 -9.55
C ALA A 677 32.64 24.35 -8.11
N GLY A 678 31.83 23.46 -7.53
CA GLY A 678 31.33 23.59 -6.16
C GLY A 678 32.44 23.45 -5.12
N ASN A 679 32.16 23.86 -3.89
CA ASN A 679 33.15 23.78 -2.80
C ASN A 679 33.03 22.46 -2.04
N ILE A 680 34.08 22.07 -1.33
CA ILE A 680 34.04 20.95 -0.38
C ILE A 680 34.42 21.48 1.00
N GLN A 681 33.59 21.22 2.01
CA GLN A 681 33.84 21.61 3.40
C GLN A 681 33.79 20.39 4.32
N PHE A 682 34.89 20.10 5.02
CA PHE A 682 34.93 19.12 6.11
C PHE A 682 35.12 19.83 7.46
N SER A 683 34.37 19.41 8.48
CA SER A 683 34.52 19.89 9.85
C SER A 683 34.40 18.73 10.86
N ALA A 684 35.41 18.55 11.71
CA ALA A 684 35.41 17.57 12.81
C ALA A 684 36.52 17.89 13.83
N ASP A 685 36.46 17.36 15.06
CA ASP A 685 37.57 17.50 16.02
C ASP A 685 38.84 16.81 15.49
N ASN A 686 38.72 15.60 14.94
CA ASN A 686 39.78 14.89 14.23
C ASN A 686 39.33 14.54 12.80
N ILE A 687 40.19 14.84 11.81
CA ILE A 687 39.98 14.43 10.41
C ILE A 687 41.16 13.55 9.97
N GLU A 688 40.86 12.34 9.51
CA GLU A 688 41.83 11.40 8.95
C GLU A 688 41.49 11.07 7.49
N ILE A 689 42.46 11.23 6.59
CA ILE A 689 42.34 10.89 5.17
C ILE A 689 43.44 9.90 4.81
N LEU A 690 43.06 8.67 4.46
CA LEU A 690 43.95 7.50 4.39
C LEU A 690 43.80 6.72 3.09
N ASP A 691 44.86 5.96 2.75
CA ASP A 691 44.81 4.80 1.87
C ASP A 691 44.30 5.11 0.45
N ASP A 692 45.01 6.02 -0.23
CA ASP A 692 44.80 6.49 -1.61
C ASP A 692 43.45 7.22 -1.87
N ALA A 693 42.75 7.59 -0.80
CA ALA A 693 41.54 8.42 -0.86
C ALA A 693 41.78 9.77 -1.58
N THR A 694 40.77 10.24 -2.31
CA THR A 694 40.83 11.47 -3.11
C THR A 694 39.74 12.47 -2.74
N LEU A 695 40.15 13.71 -2.46
CA LEU A 695 39.29 14.87 -2.22
C LEU A 695 39.53 15.89 -3.35
N GLN A 696 38.52 16.22 -4.16
CA GLN A 696 38.76 16.93 -5.42
C GLN A 696 37.67 17.96 -5.78
N THR A 697 38.07 19.19 -6.07
CA THR A 697 37.24 20.14 -6.83
C THR A 697 37.89 20.29 -8.21
N THR A 698 37.11 20.24 -9.28
CA THR A 698 37.68 20.31 -10.63
C THR A 698 36.80 21.01 -11.65
N SER A 699 37.36 22.04 -12.28
CA SER A 699 36.75 22.65 -13.46
C SER A 699 37.43 22.19 -14.75
N LEU A 700 36.70 21.41 -15.53
CA LEU A 700 37.06 21.04 -16.90
C LEU A 700 36.63 22.14 -17.91
N GLY A 701 35.65 22.95 -17.52
CA GLY A 701 35.07 24.02 -18.31
C GLY A 701 35.79 25.36 -18.15
N SER A 702 35.05 26.47 -18.29
CA SER A 702 35.63 27.84 -18.27
C SER A 702 35.46 28.60 -16.95
N GLY A 703 34.76 28.04 -15.97
CA GLY A 703 34.74 28.58 -14.60
C GLY A 703 35.95 28.09 -13.79
N ASP A 704 36.23 28.73 -12.67
CA ASP A 704 37.37 28.39 -11.80
C ASP A 704 37.10 27.10 -10.99
N ALA A 705 38.14 26.50 -10.40
CA ALA A 705 37.97 25.39 -9.46
C ALA A 705 37.51 25.89 -8.08
N GLY A 706 36.68 25.08 -7.40
CA GLY A 706 36.08 25.44 -6.11
C GLY A 706 37.03 25.26 -4.92
N THR A 707 36.67 25.82 -3.76
CA THR A 707 37.51 25.75 -2.56
C THR A 707 37.36 24.42 -1.83
N ILE A 708 38.45 23.89 -1.27
CA ILE A 708 38.46 22.79 -0.30
C ILE A 708 38.81 23.36 1.07
N LEU A 709 37.84 23.42 1.98
CA LEU A 709 37.99 23.92 3.35
C LEU A 709 37.93 22.75 4.34
N MET A 710 38.94 22.62 5.20
CA MET A 710 38.99 21.58 6.23
C MET A 710 39.28 22.22 7.59
N GLN A 711 38.46 21.92 8.60
CA GLN A 711 38.49 22.59 9.90
C GLN A 711 38.42 21.58 11.05
N GLY A 712 39.38 21.63 11.98
CA GLY A 712 39.39 20.75 13.14
C GLY A 712 40.44 21.08 14.20
N ASN A 713 40.70 20.16 15.13
CA ASN A 713 41.81 20.26 16.06
C ASN A 713 43.02 19.44 15.58
N ARG A 714 42.77 18.31 14.92
CA ARG A 714 43.79 17.39 14.41
C ARG A 714 43.47 16.98 12.98
N PHE A 715 44.50 17.03 12.13
CA PHE A 715 44.38 16.71 10.71
C PHE A 715 45.53 15.78 10.27
N TYR A 716 45.21 14.56 9.85
CA TYR A 716 46.19 13.54 9.49
C TYR A 716 45.91 13.00 8.08
N ILE A 717 46.79 13.30 7.12
CA ILE A 717 46.78 12.67 5.79
C ILE A 717 47.88 11.60 5.71
N ARG A 718 47.49 10.39 5.31
CA ARG A 718 48.43 9.37 4.82
C ARG A 718 48.11 8.99 3.37
N ASP A 719 49.13 9.00 2.52
CA ASP A 719 49.09 8.42 1.17
C ASP A 719 47.80 8.74 0.39
N SER A 720 47.41 10.02 0.31
CA SER A 720 46.13 10.45 -0.24
C SER A 720 46.25 11.75 -1.03
N ARG A 721 45.24 12.07 -1.85
CA ARG A 721 45.25 13.22 -2.78
C ARG A 721 44.17 14.24 -2.45
N ILE A 722 44.56 15.51 -2.39
CA ILE A 722 43.65 16.66 -2.33
C ILE A 722 43.96 17.58 -3.51
N GLU A 723 42.97 17.84 -4.37
CA GLU A 723 43.15 18.53 -5.66
C GLU A 723 42.04 19.56 -5.92
N SER A 724 42.39 20.85 -5.97
CA SER A 724 41.53 21.97 -6.37
C SER A 724 42.06 22.60 -7.66
N ALA A 725 41.84 21.90 -8.78
CA ALA A 725 42.54 22.17 -10.04
C ALA A 725 41.59 22.45 -11.21
N SER A 726 42.02 23.26 -12.18
CA SER A 726 41.24 23.51 -13.40
C SER A 726 42.03 23.32 -14.69
N VAL A 727 41.33 22.92 -15.74
CA VAL A 727 41.91 22.61 -17.06
C VAL A 727 42.00 23.86 -17.94
N ASN A 728 40.99 24.74 -17.90
CA ASN A 728 40.91 25.90 -18.79
C ASN A 728 40.73 27.25 -18.06
N ALA A 729 40.74 27.29 -16.73
CA ALA A 729 40.48 28.47 -15.91
C ALA A 729 41.54 28.69 -14.79
N GLY A 730 41.21 29.37 -13.70
CA GLY A 730 42.04 29.48 -12.50
C GLY A 730 41.96 28.23 -11.60
N GLY A 731 43.06 27.93 -10.89
CA GLY A 731 43.07 26.93 -9.81
C GLY A 731 42.33 27.48 -8.58
N GLY A 732 41.76 26.59 -7.78
CA GLY A 732 41.00 26.96 -6.58
C GLY A 732 41.85 26.86 -5.31
N ASP A 733 41.25 27.15 -4.16
CA ASP A 733 41.96 27.22 -2.89
C ASP A 733 41.83 25.92 -2.06
N ILE A 734 42.87 25.58 -1.29
CA ILE A 734 42.90 24.49 -0.31
C ILE A 734 43.29 25.07 1.06
N ASP A 735 42.35 25.15 1.98
CA ASP A 735 42.55 25.74 3.31
C ASP A 735 42.35 24.71 4.43
N ILE A 736 43.44 24.35 5.12
CA ILE A 736 43.43 23.43 6.28
C ILE A 736 43.66 24.24 7.56
N HIS A 737 42.62 24.37 8.37
CA HIS A 737 42.65 25.03 9.67
C HIS A 737 42.62 23.97 10.78
N SER A 738 43.75 23.77 11.45
CA SER A 738 43.91 22.78 12.52
C SER A 738 44.97 23.22 13.52
N GLN A 739 45.00 22.64 14.73
CA GLN A 739 46.09 22.83 15.71
C GLN A 739 47.26 21.88 15.42
N GLU A 740 46.99 20.67 14.89
CA GLU A 740 47.99 19.72 14.41
C GLU A 740 47.70 19.33 12.96
N ILE A 741 48.69 19.45 12.06
CA ILE A 741 48.61 19.06 10.64
C ILE A 741 49.77 18.11 10.33
N ILE A 742 49.46 16.87 9.99
CA ILE A 742 50.45 15.85 9.62
C ILE A 742 50.18 15.38 8.20
N LEU A 743 51.14 15.62 7.31
CA LEU A 743 51.19 15.08 5.95
C LEU A 743 52.28 14.01 5.90
N ASN A 744 51.90 12.75 5.69
CA ASN A 744 52.79 11.60 5.85
C ASN A 744 52.63 10.64 4.67
N GLY A 745 53.56 10.68 3.71
CA GLY A 745 53.62 9.65 2.66
C GLY A 745 54.17 8.30 3.16
N ASP A 746 54.34 7.36 2.26
CA ASP A 746 55.14 6.15 2.48
C ASP A 746 56.07 5.86 1.29
N THR A 747 56.80 4.74 1.31
CA THR A 747 57.78 4.40 0.26
C THR A 747 57.13 3.95 -1.06
N GLY A 748 56.50 4.88 -1.76
CA GLY A 748 55.89 4.68 -3.08
C GLY A 748 54.75 5.67 -3.37
N ASN A 749 54.01 6.03 -2.33
CA ASN A 749 52.87 6.93 -2.39
C ASN A 749 53.22 8.31 -1.81
N ILE A 750 52.56 9.34 -2.31
CA ILE A 750 52.85 10.74 -2.02
C ILE A 750 51.55 11.41 -1.62
N VAL A 751 51.56 12.14 -0.50
CA VAL A 751 50.47 13.09 -0.19
C VAL A 751 50.55 14.26 -1.15
N PHE A 752 49.51 14.45 -1.96
CA PHE A 752 49.41 15.53 -2.94
C PHE A 752 48.40 16.58 -2.48
N LEU A 753 48.81 17.86 -2.41
CA LEU A 753 47.91 19.01 -2.24
C LEU A 753 48.09 19.94 -3.45
N PHE A 754 47.16 19.95 -4.41
CA PHE A 754 47.30 20.66 -5.68
C PHE A 754 46.21 21.72 -5.92
N ALA A 755 46.60 22.98 -6.01
CA ALA A 755 45.79 24.15 -6.35
C ALA A 755 46.15 24.67 -7.77
N ASP A 756 46.36 23.75 -8.71
CA ASP A 756 46.99 24.05 -10.01
C ASP A 756 46.01 24.55 -11.08
N SER A 757 46.48 25.49 -11.92
CA SER A 757 45.83 25.83 -13.20
C SER A 757 46.61 25.26 -14.37
N PHE A 758 45.96 24.42 -15.16
CA PHE A 758 46.50 23.92 -16.43
C PHE A 758 46.14 24.81 -17.64
N SER A 759 45.43 25.93 -17.41
CA SER A 759 44.86 26.77 -18.47
C SER A 759 45.89 27.30 -19.47
N SER A 760 45.49 27.30 -20.73
CA SER A 760 46.23 27.96 -21.80
C SER A 760 46.01 29.49 -21.88
N ASP A 761 45.11 30.05 -21.08
CA ASP A 761 44.89 31.51 -21.01
C ASP A 761 45.73 32.15 -19.88
N ALA A 762 46.18 33.38 -20.11
CA ALA A 762 46.92 34.19 -19.13
C ALA A 762 46.05 34.64 -17.94
N GLN A 763 44.73 34.43 -18.01
CA GLN A 763 43.80 34.68 -16.90
C GLN A 763 43.74 33.51 -15.90
N GLY A 764 44.11 32.29 -16.31
CA GLY A 764 44.12 31.11 -15.45
C GLY A 764 45.32 31.10 -14.50
N ASN A 765 45.19 31.74 -13.35
CA ASN A 765 46.22 31.76 -12.30
C ASN A 765 46.18 30.47 -11.46
N GLY A 766 47.27 30.12 -10.80
CA GLY A 766 47.27 29.10 -9.75
C GLY A 766 46.54 29.61 -8.51
N GLY A 767 45.90 28.69 -7.77
CA GLY A 767 45.14 29.01 -6.56
C GLY A 767 46.02 29.16 -5.32
N SER A 768 45.45 28.92 -4.15
CA SER A 768 46.15 29.04 -2.85
C SER A 768 46.13 27.74 -2.06
N ILE A 769 47.18 27.49 -1.28
CA ILE A 769 47.20 26.46 -0.25
C ILE A 769 47.54 27.12 1.08
N THR A 770 46.66 27.02 2.08
CA THR A 770 46.89 27.52 3.44
C THR A 770 46.92 26.37 4.43
N LEU A 771 48.00 26.25 5.19
CA LEU A 771 48.12 25.33 6.33
C LEU A 771 48.21 26.15 7.63
N GLY A 772 47.23 25.97 8.52
CA GLY A 772 47.17 26.64 9.82
C GLY A 772 46.59 28.06 9.79
N ASP A 773 45.98 28.48 10.90
CA ASP A 773 45.30 29.77 11.04
C ASP A 773 46.31 30.90 11.39
N PRO A 774 46.34 32.05 10.68
CA PRO A 774 47.12 33.22 11.06
C PRO A 774 46.87 33.75 12.48
N GLY A 775 45.69 33.49 13.07
CA GLY A 775 45.32 33.84 14.43
C GLY A 775 45.62 32.77 15.48
N ASN A 776 45.84 31.52 15.06
CA ASN A 776 46.12 30.36 15.93
C ASN A 776 47.02 29.36 15.18
N PRO A 777 48.36 29.54 15.22
CA PRO A 777 49.30 28.74 14.43
C PRO A 777 49.29 27.26 14.77
N ALA A 778 49.52 26.41 13.78
CA ALA A 778 49.50 24.94 13.91
C ALA A 778 50.88 24.33 14.22
N ASP A 779 50.93 23.11 14.76
CA ASP A 779 52.09 22.23 14.62
C ASP A 779 51.97 21.50 13.26
N VAL A 780 52.90 21.76 12.34
CA VAL A 780 52.85 21.28 10.95
C VAL A 780 54.02 20.36 10.64
N ILE A 781 53.72 19.12 10.27
CA ILE A 781 54.69 18.07 9.93
C ILE A 781 54.45 17.61 8.49
N VAL A 782 55.45 17.76 7.60
CA VAL A 782 55.39 17.38 6.18
C VAL A 782 56.55 16.45 5.85
N VAL A 783 56.27 15.15 5.77
CA VAL A 783 57.31 14.11 5.72
C VAL A 783 57.05 13.03 4.68
N ARG A 784 58.14 12.39 4.25
CA ARG A 784 58.18 11.30 3.26
C ARG A 784 57.64 11.75 1.90
N SER A 785 58.30 12.76 1.34
CA SER A 785 58.11 13.23 -0.04
C SER A 785 56.72 13.74 -0.40
N SER A 786 55.98 14.37 0.53
CA SER A 786 54.72 15.06 0.21
C SER A 786 54.93 16.19 -0.83
N ALA A 787 53.93 16.46 -1.66
CA ALA A 787 54.01 17.46 -2.72
C ALA A 787 52.86 18.48 -2.62
N LEU A 788 53.22 19.75 -2.47
CA LEU A 788 52.30 20.89 -2.49
C LEU A 788 52.54 21.69 -3.77
N SER A 789 51.52 21.92 -4.59
CA SER A 789 51.63 22.74 -5.80
C SER A 789 50.47 23.73 -5.90
N ALA A 790 50.80 25.00 -6.12
CA ALA A 790 49.87 26.06 -6.50
C ALA A 790 50.46 26.78 -7.73
N SER A 791 50.63 26.03 -8.81
CA SER A 791 51.29 26.47 -10.04
C SER A 791 50.27 26.82 -11.13
N ALA A 792 50.72 27.57 -12.12
CA ALA A 792 49.95 27.89 -13.31
C ALA A 792 50.70 27.43 -14.57
N ASN A 793 49.95 27.14 -15.62
CA ASN A 793 50.52 26.95 -16.95
C ASN A 793 50.82 28.33 -17.57
N GLN A 794 49.79 29.06 -18.00
CA GLN A 794 49.97 30.33 -18.71
C GLN A 794 49.73 31.60 -17.86
N GLY A 795 48.83 31.57 -16.86
CA GLY A 795 48.63 32.67 -15.91
C GLY A 795 49.72 32.76 -14.83
N ASN A 796 49.51 33.58 -13.80
CA ASN A 796 50.49 33.72 -12.71
C ASN A 796 50.44 32.53 -11.74
N GLY A 797 51.59 32.17 -11.18
CA GLY A 797 51.66 31.16 -10.11
C GLY A 797 50.93 31.63 -8.85
N GLY A 798 50.41 30.66 -8.12
CA GLY A 798 49.56 30.84 -6.94
C GLY A 798 50.31 31.12 -5.65
N ARG A 799 49.75 30.69 -4.51
CA ARG A 799 50.37 30.91 -3.19
C ARG A 799 50.36 29.67 -2.31
N ILE A 800 51.42 29.45 -1.56
CA ILE A 800 51.45 28.49 -0.45
C ILE A 800 51.78 29.26 0.84
N ASN A 801 50.87 29.24 1.80
CA ASN A 801 51.01 29.84 3.13
C ASN A 801 51.09 28.73 4.18
N ILE A 802 52.07 28.79 5.08
CA ILE A 802 52.17 27.89 6.23
C ILE A 802 52.26 28.74 7.50
N ASN A 803 51.24 28.70 8.35
CA ASN A 803 51.16 29.43 9.62
C ASN A 803 51.29 28.44 10.78
N SER A 804 52.46 28.39 11.41
CA SER A 804 52.79 27.30 12.33
C SER A 804 53.67 27.71 13.50
N ASP A 805 53.36 27.22 14.70
CA ASP A 805 54.22 27.35 15.88
C ASP A 805 55.45 26.43 15.79
N SER A 806 55.32 25.29 15.08
CA SER A 806 56.42 24.39 14.73
C SER A 806 56.24 23.87 13.30
N PHE A 807 57.29 23.97 12.48
CA PHE A 807 57.30 23.42 11.12
C PHE A 807 58.43 22.41 10.95
N ILE A 808 58.06 21.15 10.73
CA ILE A 808 58.99 20.05 10.44
C ILE A 808 58.76 19.61 8.99
N ARG A 809 59.83 19.63 8.19
CA ARG A 809 59.82 19.10 6.82
C ARG A 809 60.97 18.12 6.59
N ASP A 810 60.74 17.12 5.74
CA ASP A 810 61.83 16.33 5.18
C ASP A 810 62.45 17.01 3.95
N THR A 811 63.55 16.43 3.45
CA THR A 811 64.23 16.88 2.22
C THR A 811 63.58 16.33 0.94
N GLY A 812 62.69 15.34 1.07
CA GLY A 812 61.97 14.73 -0.05
C GLY A 812 60.78 15.57 -0.52
N SER A 813 60.17 16.34 0.38
CA SER A 813 58.93 17.06 0.11
C SER A 813 59.13 18.30 -0.76
N VAL A 814 58.20 18.51 -1.69
CA VAL A 814 58.30 19.48 -2.79
C VAL A 814 57.21 20.54 -2.66
N PHE A 815 57.58 21.80 -2.91
CA PHE A 815 56.68 22.95 -2.87
C PHE A 815 56.83 23.73 -4.18
N LEU A 816 55.76 23.87 -4.96
CA LEU A 816 55.75 24.51 -6.28
C LEU A 816 54.74 25.65 -6.34
N VAL A 817 55.19 26.83 -6.76
CA VAL A 817 54.35 28.01 -7.04
C VAL A 817 54.74 28.61 -8.38
N THR A 818 54.89 27.75 -9.39
CA THR A 818 55.57 28.10 -10.65
C THR A 818 54.59 28.59 -11.72
N SER A 819 55.12 29.28 -12.74
CA SER A 819 54.39 29.56 -13.99
C SER A 819 55.29 29.32 -15.20
N GLN A 820 54.73 28.88 -16.33
CA GLN A 820 55.48 28.72 -17.58
C GLN A 820 55.62 30.03 -18.36
N SER A 821 54.60 30.91 -18.31
CA SER A 821 54.62 32.20 -19.03
C SER A 821 54.22 33.46 -18.23
N GLY A 822 53.58 33.29 -17.08
CA GLY A 822 53.24 34.37 -16.14
C GLY A 822 54.33 34.62 -15.10
N GLU A 823 54.04 35.44 -14.09
CA GLU A 823 54.93 35.61 -12.95
C GLU A 823 54.86 34.39 -12.02
N ALA A 824 55.97 34.07 -11.35
CA ALA A 824 55.99 33.02 -10.34
C ALA A 824 55.27 33.49 -9.06
N GLY A 825 54.61 32.54 -8.41
CA GLY A 825 53.86 32.74 -7.18
C GLY A 825 54.74 32.85 -5.93
N ALA A 826 54.10 32.81 -4.76
CA ALA A 826 54.75 33.04 -3.46
C ALA A 826 54.63 31.84 -2.51
N LEU A 827 55.74 31.48 -1.86
CA LEU A 827 55.79 30.56 -0.73
C LEU A 827 56.12 31.37 0.54
N GLU A 828 55.18 31.43 1.47
CA GLU A 828 55.28 32.17 2.73
C GLU A 828 55.20 31.18 3.91
N ILE A 829 56.25 31.10 4.72
CA ILE A 829 56.33 30.20 5.88
C ILE A 829 56.47 31.07 7.13
N ASN A 830 55.36 31.22 7.84
CA ASN A 830 55.24 31.96 9.09
C ASN A 830 55.46 30.99 10.25
N ALA A 831 56.73 30.66 10.50
CA ALA A 831 57.17 29.75 11.56
C ALA A 831 58.37 30.29 12.34
N PRO A 832 58.50 29.99 13.65
CA PRO A 832 59.77 30.16 14.36
C PRO A 832 60.83 29.22 13.76
N GLU A 833 61.96 29.77 13.31
CA GLU A 833 63.06 28.97 12.74
C GLU A 833 63.73 28.12 13.85
N GLN A 834 63.29 26.87 14.01
CA GLN A 834 63.92 25.90 14.91
C GLN A 834 65.08 25.19 14.20
N ASP A 835 66.31 25.52 14.58
CA ASP A 835 67.51 24.82 14.11
C ASP A 835 67.65 23.44 14.79
N ILE A 836 66.96 22.44 14.23
CA ILE A 836 67.04 21.03 14.65
C ILE A 836 68.33 20.32 14.24
N SER A 837 69.32 21.00 13.63
CA SER A 837 70.63 20.39 13.31
C SER A 837 71.40 19.90 14.54
N ALA A 838 71.09 20.44 15.73
CA ALA A 838 71.63 19.99 17.01
C ALA A 838 70.94 18.75 17.61
N ALA A 839 69.75 18.36 17.12
CA ALA A 839 68.98 17.22 17.61
C ALA A 839 69.30 15.91 16.86
N ILE A 840 69.77 16.01 15.61
CA ILE A 840 70.19 14.85 14.80
C ILE A 840 71.67 14.52 15.10
N LEU A 841 71.96 14.10 16.33
CA LEU A 841 73.14 13.29 16.58
C LEU A 841 72.77 11.82 16.34
N GLU A 842 73.52 11.14 15.48
CA GLU A 842 73.32 9.71 15.20
C GLU A 842 73.23 8.91 16.50
N LEU A 843 72.14 8.14 16.63
CA LEU A 843 72.10 7.04 17.58
C LEU A 843 73.01 5.92 17.01
N ASP A 844 74.32 6.04 17.25
CA ASP A 844 75.31 5.01 16.90
C ASP A 844 75.05 3.77 17.77
N VAL A 845 74.11 2.93 17.33
CA VAL A 845 73.78 1.66 17.98
C VAL A 845 74.81 0.64 17.49
N PRO A 846 75.77 0.19 18.32
CA PRO A 846 76.75 -0.79 17.89
C PRO A 846 76.03 -2.09 17.54
N MET A 847 76.10 -2.51 16.28
CA MET A 847 75.55 -3.79 15.86
C MET A 847 76.19 -4.93 16.68
N LEU A 848 75.34 -5.65 17.41
CA LEU A 848 75.74 -6.85 18.14
C LEU A 848 76.05 -7.97 17.14
N ASP A 849 77.35 -8.19 16.92
CA ASP A 849 77.88 -9.28 16.10
C ASP A 849 77.40 -10.64 16.66
N GLN A 850 76.48 -11.28 15.93
CA GLN A 850 75.91 -12.58 16.30
C GLN A 850 76.81 -13.79 15.98
N SER A 851 78.05 -13.59 15.51
CA SER A 851 78.98 -14.69 15.18
C SER A 851 79.37 -15.58 16.39
N GLY A 852 79.06 -15.16 17.62
CA GLY A 852 79.34 -15.91 18.85
C GLY A 852 78.28 -16.91 19.33
N LEU A 853 77.06 -16.93 18.74
CA LEU A 853 75.93 -17.74 19.27
C LEU A 853 75.75 -19.12 18.63
N ILE A 854 76.60 -19.52 17.69
CA ILE A 854 76.53 -20.83 17.02
C ILE A 854 77.70 -21.71 17.44
N GLN A 855 77.54 -22.50 18.51
CA GLN A 855 78.22 -23.81 18.64
C GLN A 855 77.46 -24.83 19.53
N ASN A 856 77.24 -26.01 18.92
CA ASN A 856 77.14 -27.33 19.56
C ASN A 856 75.92 -27.68 20.44
N VAL A 857 74.81 -28.07 19.79
CA VAL A 857 74.02 -29.24 20.23
C VAL A 857 73.69 -30.12 19.02
N CYS A 858 74.60 -31.03 18.68
CA CYS A 858 74.35 -32.14 17.75
C CYS A 858 74.89 -33.44 18.37
N ASP A 859 74.11 -34.09 19.22
CA ASP A 859 74.30 -35.51 19.56
C ASP A 859 72.97 -36.17 19.94
N ARG A 860 72.50 -37.11 19.08
CA ARG A 860 71.48 -38.17 19.29
C ARG A 860 70.06 -37.79 19.78
N SER A 861 69.00 -38.52 19.39
CA SER A 861 68.83 -39.64 18.45
C SER A 861 67.38 -39.72 17.94
N SER A 862 67.19 -40.41 16.82
CA SER A 862 65.94 -41.04 16.32
C SER A 862 64.74 -41.06 17.29
N ASP A 863 63.59 -40.50 16.88
CA ASP A 863 62.60 -41.27 16.09
C ASP A 863 61.50 -40.37 15.47
N GLU A 864 60.77 -40.95 14.50
CA GLU A 864 59.43 -40.57 13.98
C GLU A 864 59.20 -39.23 13.23
N ARG A 865 59.36 -39.33 11.90
CA ARG A 865 58.39 -39.00 10.80
C ARG A 865 57.73 -37.61 10.69
N SER A 866 57.95 -37.03 9.50
CA SER A 866 57.12 -36.05 8.77
C SER A 866 55.63 -36.45 8.68
N SER A 867 54.67 -35.60 8.27
CA SER A 867 54.77 -34.47 7.32
C SER A 867 53.63 -33.45 7.38
N LEU A 868 53.98 -32.21 6.99
CA LEU A 868 53.19 -31.18 6.30
C LEU A 868 51.77 -31.57 5.81
N VAL A 869 50.79 -30.71 6.11
CA VAL A 869 49.50 -30.60 5.40
C VAL A 869 49.29 -29.14 4.99
N LEU A 870 49.00 -28.93 3.71
CA LEU A 870 48.54 -27.68 3.11
C LEU A 870 47.10 -27.90 2.62
N VAL A 871 46.17 -27.03 3.03
CA VAL A 871 44.81 -26.92 2.47
C VAL A 871 44.26 -25.53 2.82
N PRO A 872 43.29 -25.01 2.05
CA PRO A 872 43.49 -24.38 0.74
C PRO A 872 43.38 -22.85 0.80
#